data_AF-A0A370TF73-F1
#
_entry.id   AF-A0A370TF73-F1
#
_cell.length_a   1.000
_cell.length_b   1.000
_cell.length_c   1.000
_cell.angle_alpha   90.00
_cell.angle_beta   90.00
_cell.angle_gamma   90.00
#
_symmetry.space_group_name_H-M   'P 1'
#
loop_
_entity.id
_entity.type
_entity.pdbx_description
1 polymer ?
#
loop_
_entity_poly.entity_id
_entity_poly.type
_entity_poly.pdbx_seq_one_letter_code
_entity_poly.pdbx_strand_id
1 'polypeptide(L)'
;MMIRSLFSAPRVLLWCLAGTQVCAAPASSSDTATPARATADPSSTACGDIVNSGRIYFKASDIYECLISVPFNAAVATGFIDYYIDTIQFQSTLAYLKNPPSSYQRHPVDLVAGLNKIKQSITTGAFANQYEFEAALQRLIYSAHDTHLDLTAGILGAFSFGAPVAIVSVSLDGTQLPKIYFSDDISDSQNDGTWQPSAISKINGQNSMDYLQQYAADNAVGGLESHADFNQLVASPALDIQGYFPIWTGAGTFYPGDTLTFVFENGTSVGPMPWIGVYNSPGETGPLETGGDFYNFFVLGYYPASYVPWTNDEPTDDSTDPSAATSTFPAATSTSMASPTPSSWNHSAYPSAPDVVQPDLGIFGTGSLSGYFLNSSSIAVLSIPSFYMNPEAVDDFSNTVAQFLSSSKAAGMKKVVIDLQQNGGGDSLLAWDTFKQFFPTIDPYGGSRLRAHAAANSMGSTITGYFDELDEEYYDFYGLYANEWVSSTRINVTTNRNFTSWAEFFGPHPANGDIFTSVQRYDLNNILFDTLSVGSPNNSFSVYGSAGRPANATQPYAANDIIILSDGLCSSTCALFMEMMHHEAGVRTVVAGGLPVYGPMQAPGLTRGARSYGMDILDANIDYAEALLEWEKDPNPFFLPNRTEALDVFVLAGSINLRDQVRKGEDIPLQFVYEAADCRIFYTPRTVFNYTALWQYAADAIWTNPSLCIKDSTGFSSINTTKTAIPTASAPPSETPSPAPAKLGSIIMSMISSPSANQKPILDSKFQVRSTSRDGQPCPTNGECGKGFFCFQTFTTCASGKPTLVPTCVPRCSVNQERCSNNAYCQPLQKEESDLQSSFVVVSGFCRPPRSVCAPSTNSKVKSGMPAPPH
;
A
#
# COMPACT_ATOMS: atom_id res chain seq x y z
N MET A 1 34.10 -11.45 65.42
CA MET A 1 33.65 -10.22 66.13
C MET A 1 32.22 -9.95 65.67
N MET A 2 31.22 -10.47 66.39
CA MET A 2 30.42 -9.81 67.45
C MET A 2 29.55 -8.66 66.90
N ILE A 3 28.24 -8.49 67.18
CA ILE A 3 27.18 -9.23 67.91
C ILE A 3 25.83 -8.52 67.60
N ARG A 4 24.75 -9.31 67.40
CA ARG A 4 23.29 -9.19 67.78
C ARG A 4 22.49 -7.87 67.77
N SER A 5 21.23 -7.97 67.30
CA SER A 5 19.96 -8.03 68.10
C SER A 5 18.71 -7.99 67.16
N LEU A 6 17.87 -9.02 66.98
CA LEU A 6 16.71 -9.52 67.78
C LEU A 6 15.71 -8.44 68.25
N PHE A 7 14.44 -8.48 67.81
CA PHE A 7 13.27 -8.91 68.60
C PHE A 7 11.93 -8.84 67.83
N SER A 8 10.96 -9.57 68.39
CA SER A 8 9.72 -10.13 67.87
C SER A 8 8.45 -9.26 68.03
N ALA A 9 7.37 -9.72 67.37
CA ALA A 9 5.93 -9.38 67.39
C ALA A 9 5.30 -8.87 68.71
N PRO A 10 4.07 -8.33 68.62
CA PRO A 10 2.93 -9.10 69.16
C PRO A 10 1.62 -9.02 68.35
N ARG A 11 0.81 -10.09 68.49
CA ARG A 11 -0.65 -10.14 68.25
C ARG A 11 -1.38 -9.82 69.55
N VAL A 12 -2.47 -9.04 69.52
CA VAL A 12 -3.59 -9.13 70.50
C VAL A 12 -4.93 -8.87 69.79
N LEU A 13 -5.91 -9.67 70.23
CA LEU A 13 -7.30 -9.88 69.77
C LEU A 13 -8.28 -8.73 70.07
N LEU A 14 -9.29 -8.65 69.19
CA LEU A 14 -10.76 -8.46 69.37
C LEU A 14 -11.29 -7.66 70.57
N TRP A 15 -12.23 -6.74 70.31
CA TRP A 15 -13.53 -6.66 71.01
C TRP A 15 -14.59 -6.07 70.04
N CYS A 16 -15.72 -6.79 69.89
CA CYS A 16 -16.90 -6.40 69.11
C CYS A 16 -17.82 -5.43 69.88
N LEU A 17 -18.52 -4.55 69.16
CA LEU A 17 -19.81 -3.97 69.58
C LEU A 17 -20.73 -3.86 68.35
N ALA A 18 -22.02 -4.11 68.58
CA ALA A 18 -23.02 -4.57 67.62
C ALA A 18 -24.03 -3.49 67.17
N GLY A 19 -24.74 -3.79 66.06
CA GLY A 19 -26.02 -3.21 65.63
C GLY A 19 -25.88 -2.06 64.63
N THR A 20 -26.52 -2.00 63.46
CA THR A 20 -27.74 -2.65 62.94
C THR A 20 -27.71 -2.71 61.41
N GLN A 21 -28.26 -3.79 60.84
CA GLN A 21 -28.47 -4.04 59.42
C GLN A 21 -29.40 -3.01 58.75
N VAL A 22 -28.99 -2.54 57.56
CA VAL A 22 -29.90 -2.18 56.47
C VAL A 22 -29.57 -3.13 55.32
N CYS A 23 -30.54 -3.97 54.95
CA CYS A 23 -30.44 -4.87 53.81
C CYS A 23 -30.38 -4.06 52.51
N ALA A 24 -29.20 -3.98 51.89
CA ALA A 24 -29.10 -3.76 50.45
C ALA A 24 -28.93 -5.13 49.80
N ALA A 25 -29.81 -5.47 48.86
CA ALA A 25 -29.73 -6.68 48.06
C ALA A 25 -28.37 -6.75 47.35
N PRO A 26 -27.74 -7.93 47.21
CA PRO A 26 -26.59 -8.06 46.35
C PRO A 26 -27.04 -7.77 44.92
N ALA A 27 -26.59 -6.65 44.35
CA ALA A 27 -26.60 -6.46 42.91
C ALA A 27 -25.77 -7.62 42.35
N SER A 28 -26.45 -8.54 41.66
CA SER A 28 -25.82 -9.55 40.83
C SER A 28 -24.90 -8.82 39.85
N SER A 29 -23.60 -8.82 40.14
CA SER A 29 -22.60 -8.61 39.12
C SER A 29 -22.82 -9.70 38.09
N SER A 30 -23.43 -9.35 36.96
CA SER A 30 -23.38 -10.18 35.78
C SER A 30 -21.90 -10.32 35.45
N ASP A 31 -21.31 -11.45 35.83
CA ASP A 31 -20.09 -11.95 35.24
C ASP A 31 -20.31 -11.87 33.73
N THR A 32 -19.68 -10.91 33.08
CA THR A 32 -19.50 -10.90 31.64
C THR A 32 -18.79 -12.19 31.31
N ALA A 33 -19.58 -13.19 30.89
CA ALA A 33 -19.10 -14.43 30.34
C ALA A 33 -18.05 -14.07 29.29
N THR A 34 -16.83 -14.58 29.47
CA THR A 34 -15.82 -14.62 28.40
C THR A 34 -16.53 -15.16 27.15
N PRO A 35 -16.60 -14.42 26.04
CA PRO A 35 -17.18 -14.98 24.82
C PRO A 35 -16.39 -16.25 24.51
N ALA A 36 -17.09 -17.38 24.47
CA ALA A 36 -16.47 -18.64 24.07
C ALA A 36 -15.86 -18.45 22.69
N ARG A 37 -14.65 -18.96 22.51
CA ARG A 37 -13.95 -18.96 21.23
C ARG A 37 -14.84 -19.71 20.22
N ALA A 38 -15.44 -19.00 19.28
CA ALA A 38 -16.33 -19.61 18.30
C ALA A 38 -15.50 -20.47 17.36
N THR A 39 -15.58 -21.79 17.52
CA THR A 39 -15.07 -22.74 16.54
C THR A 39 -15.80 -22.52 15.22
N ALA A 40 -15.12 -22.73 14.09
CA ALA A 40 -15.77 -22.70 12.78
C ALA A 40 -17.06 -23.53 12.77
N ASP A 41 -18.17 -22.93 12.35
CA ASP A 41 -19.44 -23.62 12.14
C ASP A 41 -19.55 -24.02 10.67
N PRO A 42 -19.25 -25.29 10.31
CA PRO A 42 -19.31 -25.75 8.93
C PRO A 42 -20.73 -25.79 8.38
N SER A 43 -21.76 -25.58 9.20
CA SER A 43 -23.16 -25.49 8.75
C SER A 43 -23.61 -24.08 8.37
N SER A 44 -22.79 -23.05 8.64
CA SER A 44 -23.10 -21.68 8.21
C SER A 44 -23.00 -21.56 6.69
N THR A 45 -24.03 -20.97 6.08
CA THR A 45 -24.10 -20.63 4.66
C THR A 45 -23.67 -19.20 4.37
N ALA A 46 -23.25 -18.43 5.38
CA ALA A 46 -22.99 -17.00 5.25
C ALA A 46 -22.03 -16.67 4.10
N CYS A 47 -20.97 -17.47 3.93
CA CYS A 47 -20.04 -17.29 2.81
C CYS A 47 -20.71 -17.50 1.45
N GLY A 48 -21.54 -18.54 1.30
CA GLY A 48 -22.28 -18.78 0.08
C GLY A 48 -23.36 -17.73 -0.19
N ASP A 49 -24.05 -17.26 0.84
CA ASP A 49 -25.05 -16.20 0.73
C ASP A 49 -24.41 -14.90 0.22
N ILE A 50 -23.19 -14.59 0.66
CA ILE A 50 -22.43 -13.43 0.18
C ILE A 50 -22.03 -13.61 -1.29
N VAL A 51 -21.28 -14.67 -1.59
CA VAL A 51 -20.69 -14.91 -2.92
C VAL A 51 -21.76 -15.03 -4.01
N ASN A 52 -22.88 -15.71 -3.72
CA ASN A 52 -23.93 -15.98 -4.71
C ASN A 52 -24.99 -14.87 -4.83
N SER A 53 -24.95 -13.82 -3.99
CA SER A 53 -25.97 -12.76 -4.00
C SER A 53 -25.91 -11.81 -5.20
N GLY A 54 -24.76 -11.72 -5.88
CA GLY A 54 -24.49 -10.67 -6.87
C GLY A 54 -24.34 -9.26 -6.28
N ARG A 55 -24.31 -9.12 -4.94
CA ARG A 55 -24.13 -7.84 -4.24
C ARG A 55 -22.67 -7.66 -3.81
N ILE A 56 -22.25 -6.40 -3.67
CA ILE A 56 -20.91 -6.03 -3.19
C ILE A 56 -20.94 -5.62 -1.71
N TYR A 57 -22.07 -5.05 -1.25
CA TYR A 57 -22.19 -4.51 0.11
C TYR A 57 -23.09 -5.36 1.01
N PHE A 58 -22.57 -5.66 2.19
CA PHE A 58 -23.22 -6.44 3.24
C PHE A 58 -23.08 -5.75 4.59
N LYS A 59 -23.81 -6.22 5.60
CA LYS A 59 -23.49 -5.82 6.97
C LYS A 59 -22.14 -6.45 7.32
N ALA A 60 -21.31 -5.72 8.04
CA ALA A 60 -20.03 -6.24 8.50
C ALA A 60 -20.20 -7.53 9.32
N SER A 61 -21.30 -7.66 10.08
CA SER A 61 -21.63 -8.86 10.87
C SER A 61 -21.81 -10.11 10.00
N ASP A 62 -22.40 -9.98 8.82
CA ASP A 62 -22.69 -11.10 7.92
C ASP A 62 -21.37 -11.62 7.30
N ILE A 63 -20.47 -10.70 6.93
CA ILE A 63 -19.11 -11.03 6.50
C ILE A 63 -18.30 -11.65 7.63
N TYR A 64 -18.41 -11.12 8.86
CA TYR A 64 -17.71 -11.69 10.00
C TYR A 64 -18.18 -13.11 10.31
N GLU A 65 -19.49 -13.39 10.19
CA GLU A 65 -20.04 -14.75 10.29
C GLU A 65 -19.41 -15.69 9.26
N CYS A 66 -19.29 -15.25 8.00
CA CYS A 66 -18.56 -16.00 6.98
C CYS A 66 -17.11 -16.25 7.41
N LEU A 67 -16.36 -15.20 7.75
CA LEU A 67 -14.93 -15.30 8.11
C LEU A 67 -14.66 -16.29 9.24
N ILE A 68 -15.48 -16.29 10.30
CA ILE A 68 -15.31 -17.21 11.43
C ILE A 68 -15.82 -18.63 11.15
N SER A 69 -16.64 -18.84 10.11
CA SER A 69 -17.08 -20.16 9.65
C SER A 69 -16.01 -20.94 8.87
N VAL A 70 -14.96 -20.25 8.40
CA VAL A 70 -13.89 -20.85 7.59
C VAL A 70 -12.99 -21.76 8.45
N PRO A 71 -12.84 -23.05 8.09
CA PRO A 71 -12.03 -23.99 8.87
C PRO A 71 -10.55 -23.64 8.84
N PHE A 72 -9.81 -23.98 9.90
CA PHE A 72 -8.36 -23.80 9.99
C PHE A 72 -7.61 -25.10 9.69
N ASN A 73 -6.60 -25.05 8.82
CA ASN A 73 -5.69 -26.17 8.58
C ASN A 73 -4.27 -25.85 9.07
N ALA A 74 -3.87 -26.50 10.16
CA ALA A 74 -2.58 -26.27 10.80
C ALA A 74 -1.37 -26.58 9.91
N ALA A 75 -1.47 -27.57 9.02
CA ALA A 75 -0.34 -27.96 8.17
C ALA A 75 -0.09 -26.94 7.06
N VAL A 76 -1.15 -26.53 6.37
CA VAL A 76 -1.10 -25.47 5.34
C VAL A 76 -0.57 -24.17 5.94
N ALA A 77 -1.13 -23.76 7.09
CA ALA A 77 -0.67 -22.58 7.81
C ALA A 77 0.80 -22.68 8.26
N THR A 78 1.26 -23.86 8.68
CA THR A 78 2.67 -24.06 9.06
C THR A 78 3.60 -23.91 7.86
N GLY A 79 3.26 -24.53 6.73
CA GLY A 79 4.04 -24.42 5.49
C GLY A 79 4.11 -22.98 4.99
N PHE A 80 3.00 -22.24 5.06
CA PHE A 80 2.98 -20.83 4.69
C PHE A 80 3.87 -19.95 5.59
N ILE A 81 3.84 -20.16 6.90
CA ILE A 81 4.72 -19.41 7.81
C ILE A 81 6.19 -19.73 7.56
N ASP A 82 6.54 -20.97 7.22
CA ASP A 82 7.92 -21.34 6.86
C ASP A 82 8.38 -20.62 5.59
N TYR A 83 7.56 -20.66 4.54
CA TYR A 83 7.80 -19.88 3.33
C TYR A 83 7.97 -18.38 3.61
N TYR A 84 7.09 -17.80 4.44
CA TYR A 84 7.10 -16.38 4.72
C TYR A 84 8.28 -15.96 5.61
N ILE A 85 8.77 -16.84 6.50
CA ILE A 85 10.02 -16.62 7.26
C ILE A 85 11.22 -16.51 6.31
N ASP A 86 11.27 -17.32 5.25
CA ASP A 86 12.34 -17.22 4.25
C ASP A 86 12.19 -15.96 3.39
N THR A 87 10.96 -15.59 3.01
CA THR A 87 10.65 -14.36 2.27
C THR A 87 11.05 -13.11 3.06
N ILE A 88 10.73 -13.03 4.35
CA ILE A 88 11.03 -11.83 5.16
C ILE A 88 12.54 -11.63 5.38
N GLN A 89 13.39 -12.63 5.10
CA GLN A 89 14.85 -12.44 5.15
C GLN A 89 15.35 -11.40 4.14
N PHE A 90 14.58 -11.14 3.08
CA PHE A 90 14.91 -10.14 2.06
C PHE A 90 14.40 -8.73 2.41
N GLN A 91 13.62 -8.57 3.47
CA GLN A 91 13.20 -7.27 3.99
C GLN A 91 14.42 -6.50 4.50
N SER A 92 14.78 -5.43 3.80
CA SER A 92 16.00 -4.65 4.11
C SER A 92 15.98 -4.04 5.52
N THR A 93 14.80 -3.65 6.01
CA THR A 93 14.62 -3.00 7.31
C THR A 93 14.62 -3.94 8.52
N LEU A 94 14.77 -5.26 8.33
CA LEU A 94 14.51 -6.27 9.38
C LEU A 94 15.23 -6.02 10.72
N ALA A 95 16.54 -5.72 10.67
CA ALA A 95 17.32 -5.48 11.88
C ALA A 95 16.97 -4.15 12.56
N TYR A 96 16.63 -3.13 11.78
CA TYR A 96 16.23 -1.81 12.29
C TYR A 96 14.80 -1.82 12.85
N LEU A 97 13.88 -2.63 12.33
CA LEU A 97 12.58 -2.84 12.96
C LEU A 97 12.73 -3.44 14.36
N LYS A 98 13.63 -4.43 14.50
CA LYS A 98 13.91 -5.08 15.78
C LYS A 98 14.59 -4.15 16.79
N ASN A 99 15.56 -3.38 16.32
CA ASN A 99 16.36 -2.47 17.15
C ASN A 99 16.42 -1.08 16.50
N PRO A 100 15.31 -0.30 16.54
CA PRO A 100 15.27 0.99 15.90
C PRO A 100 16.08 2.03 16.67
N PRO A 101 16.55 3.11 16.02
CA PRO A 101 17.15 4.23 16.72
C PRO A 101 16.12 4.88 17.67
N SER A 102 16.60 5.53 18.72
CA SER A 102 15.74 6.19 19.73
C SER A 102 14.87 7.32 19.17
N SER A 103 15.15 7.78 17.95
CA SER A 103 14.36 8.78 17.22
C SER A 103 13.11 8.20 16.56
N TYR A 104 13.04 6.89 16.39
CA TYR A 104 11.92 6.22 15.74
C TYR A 104 10.65 6.35 16.59
N GLN A 105 9.54 6.74 15.96
CA GLN A 105 8.31 7.10 16.67
C GLN A 105 7.38 5.89 16.92
N ARG A 106 7.78 4.68 16.49
CA ARG A 106 7.00 3.45 16.65
C ARG A 106 7.69 2.45 17.56
N HIS A 107 6.91 1.46 17.99
CA HIS A 107 7.43 0.37 18.80
C HIS A 107 8.39 -0.51 17.98
N PRO A 108 9.50 -0.99 18.58
CA PRO A 108 10.31 -2.02 17.97
C PRO A 108 9.50 -3.30 17.70
N VAL A 109 9.73 -3.95 16.56
CA VAL A 109 9.12 -5.22 16.20
C VAL A 109 10.16 -6.22 15.69
N ASP A 110 10.13 -7.43 16.23
CA ASP A 110 10.92 -8.55 15.71
C ASP A 110 10.00 -9.45 14.86
N LEU A 111 9.98 -9.21 13.55
CA LEU A 111 9.11 -9.95 12.61
C LEU A 111 9.41 -11.45 12.60
N VAL A 112 10.68 -11.85 12.62
CA VAL A 112 11.08 -13.27 12.61
C VAL A 112 10.64 -13.95 13.91
N ALA A 113 10.82 -13.31 15.07
CA ALA A 113 10.33 -13.85 16.34
C ALA A 113 8.79 -13.91 16.37
N GLY A 114 8.11 -12.91 15.83
CA GLY A 114 6.65 -12.89 15.68
C GLY A 114 6.13 -14.05 14.84
N LEU A 115 6.72 -14.30 13.67
CA LEU A 115 6.36 -15.42 12.79
C LEU A 115 6.59 -16.77 13.45
N ASN A 116 7.75 -16.95 14.11
CA ASN A 116 8.03 -18.18 14.87
C ASN A 116 7.01 -18.42 16.00
N LYS A 117 6.51 -17.35 16.61
CA LYS A 117 5.49 -17.44 17.64
C LYS A 117 4.10 -17.77 17.08
N ILE A 118 3.75 -17.22 15.92
CA ILE A 118 2.55 -17.64 15.19
C ILE A 118 2.66 -19.14 14.88
N LYS A 119 3.81 -19.60 14.35
CA LYS A 119 4.08 -21.03 14.12
C LYS A 119 3.92 -21.86 15.40
N GLN A 120 4.43 -21.39 16.55
CA GLN A 120 4.20 -22.06 17.83
C GLN A 120 2.71 -22.13 18.18
N SER A 121 1.96 -21.04 17.99
CA SER A 121 0.52 -20.98 18.25
C SER A 121 -0.26 -21.99 17.40
N ILE A 122 0.12 -22.17 16.13
CA ILE A 122 -0.41 -23.24 15.26
C ILE A 122 -0.20 -24.61 15.92
N THR A 123 1.05 -24.92 16.32
CA THR A 123 1.37 -26.24 16.92
C THR A 123 0.65 -26.50 18.24
N THR A 124 0.31 -25.47 18.99
CA THR A 124 -0.44 -25.58 20.25
C THR A 124 -1.96 -25.62 20.06
N GLY A 125 -2.47 -25.61 18.82
CA GLY A 125 -3.90 -25.59 18.53
C GLY A 125 -4.56 -24.28 18.95
N ALA A 126 -3.81 -23.18 18.93
CA ALA A 126 -4.26 -21.90 19.46
C ALA A 126 -5.04 -21.07 18.46
N PHE A 127 -5.48 -21.57 17.30
CA PHE A 127 -6.36 -20.87 16.36
C PHE A 127 -7.64 -21.68 16.16
N ALA A 128 -8.81 -21.05 16.32
CA ALA A 128 -10.11 -21.73 16.23
C ALA A 128 -10.68 -21.80 14.80
N ASN A 129 -10.26 -20.88 13.94
CA ASN A 129 -10.69 -20.73 12.55
C ASN A 129 -9.59 -20.01 11.76
N GLN A 130 -9.74 -19.97 10.43
CA GLN A 130 -8.74 -19.36 9.55
C GLN A 130 -8.60 -17.85 9.80
N TYR A 131 -9.70 -17.16 10.11
CA TYR A 131 -9.71 -15.72 10.38
C TYR A 131 -8.78 -15.34 11.53
N GLU A 132 -8.80 -16.08 12.65
CA GLU A 132 -7.92 -15.80 13.78
C GLU A 132 -6.43 -15.94 13.43
N PHE A 133 -6.07 -16.88 12.55
CA PHE A 133 -4.70 -17.08 12.08
C PHE A 133 -4.25 -15.94 11.17
N GLU A 134 -5.01 -15.65 10.11
CA GLU A 134 -4.66 -14.60 9.16
C GLU A 134 -4.66 -13.23 9.82
N ALA A 135 -5.60 -12.96 10.75
CA ALA A 135 -5.65 -11.70 11.48
C ALA A 135 -4.52 -11.55 12.49
N ALA A 136 -3.90 -12.64 12.95
CA ALA A 136 -2.68 -12.57 13.75
C ALA A 136 -1.45 -12.26 12.88
N LEU A 137 -1.37 -12.87 11.69
CA LEU A 137 -0.31 -12.61 10.73
C LEU A 137 -0.35 -11.17 10.21
N GLN A 138 -1.53 -10.69 9.79
CA GLN A 138 -1.68 -9.35 9.24
C GLN A 138 -1.32 -8.26 10.24
N ARG A 139 -1.69 -8.42 11.53
CA ARG A 139 -1.30 -7.48 12.58
C ARG A 139 0.20 -7.43 12.81
N LEU A 140 0.89 -8.57 12.72
CA LEU A 140 2.35 -8.60 12.79
C LEU A 140 2.97 -7.84 11.61
N ILE A 141 2.42 -8.00 10.41
CA ILE A 141 2.88 -7.28 9.21
C ILE A 141 2.67 -5.77 9.37
N TYR A 142 1.47 -5.31 9.75
CA TYR A 142 1.17 -3.88 9.97
C TYR A 142 2.04 -3.25 11.06
N SER A 143 2.47 -4.02 12.07
CA SER A 143 3.36 -3.52 13.12
C SER A 143 4.77 -3.15 12.62
N ALA A 144 5.13 -3.51 11.37
CA ALA A 144 6.35 -3.03 10.74
C ALA A 144 6.29 -1.55 10.31
N HIS A 145 5.08 -0.98 10.18
CA HIS A 145 4.88 0.40 9.72
C HIS A 145 5.63 0.70 8.40
N ASP A 146 5.57 -0.24 7.46
CA ASP A 146 6.24 -0.17 6.16
C ASP A 146 5.27 -0.60 5.07
N THR A 147 4.73 0.36 4.31
CA THR A 147 3.76 0.09 3.23
C THR A 147 4.37 -0.62 2.01
N HIS A 148 5.68 -0.90 1.98
CA HIS A 148 6.26 -1.86 1.02
C HIS A 148 6.17 -3.30 1.51
N LEU A 149 6.05 -3.52 2.82
CA LEU A 149 5.80 -4.83 3.41
C LEU A 149 4.29 -5.05 3.52
N ASP A 150 3.73 -5.74 2.54
CA ASP A 150 2.29 -6.00 2.45
C ASP A 150 2.03 -7.47 2.13
N LEU A 151 0.85 -7.94 2.51
CA LEU A 151 0.33 -9.26 2.23
C LEU A 151 -1.20 -9.20 2.11
N THR A 152 -1.69 -9.46 0.92
CA THR A 152 -3.10 -9.74 0.64
C THR A 152 -3.21 -11.21 0.25
N ALA A 153 -3.64 -12.05 1.19
CA ALA A 153 -3.77 -13.48 1.00
C ALA A 153 -4.97 -14.03 1.79
N GLY A 154 -5.43 -15.21 1.40
CA GLY A 154 -6.45 -15.93 2.15
C GLY A 154 -7.80 -15.21 2.20
N ILE A 155 -8.53 -15.44 3.30
CA ILE A 155 -9.90 -14.95 3.47
C ILE A 155 -9.97 -13.49 3.92
N LEU A 156 -8.92 -12.94 4.53
CA LEU A 156 -8.85 -11.51 4.84
C LEU A 156 -8.77 -10.64 3.58
N GLY A 157 -8.13 -11.12 2.52
CA GLY A 157 -8.08 -10.39 1.24
C GLY A 157 -9.42 -10.31 0.50
N ALA A 158 -10.40 -11.13 0.90
CA ALA A 158 -11.71 -11.19 0.24
C ALA A 158 -12.66 -10.07 0.66
N PHE A 159 -12.38 -9.37 1.78
CA PHE A 159 -13.29 -8.40 2.35
C PHE A 159 -12.57 -7.14 2.84
N SER A 160 -13.30 -6.02 2.86
CA SER A 160 -12.91 -4.83 3.61
C SER A 160 -14.12 -4.26 4.35
N PHE A 161 -13.88 -3.34 5.29
CA PHE A 161 -14.89 -2.78 6.18
C PHE A 161 -14.87 -1.26 6.14
N GLY A 162 -16.04 -0.66 6.38
CA GLY A 162 -16.21 0.79 6.30
C GLY A 162 -17.45 1.29 7.03
N ALA A 163 -17.35 2.50 7.56
CA ALA A 163 -18.46 3.22 8.15
C ALA A 163 -19.36 3.77 7.03
N PRO A 164 -20.69 3.80 7.25
CA PRO A 164 -21.64 4.33 6.26
C PRO A 164 -21.58 5.85 6.10
N VAL A 165 -20.70 6.54 6.86
CA VAL A 165 -20.59 8.00 6.91
C VAL A 165 -19.12 8.42 6.89
N ALA A 166 -18.78 9.37 6.02
CA ALA A 166 -17.44 9.94 5.93
C ALA A 166 -17.19 11.00 7.02
N ILE A 167 -15.95 11.10 7.50
CA ILE A 167 -15.54 12.08 8.52
C ILE A 167 -14.39 12.94 8.03
N VAL A 168 -14.30 14.16 8.57
CA VAL A 168 -13.19 15.09 8.37
C VAL A 168 -12.73 15.68 9.69
N SER A 169 -11.45 16.07 9.76
CA SER A 169 -10.85 16.76 10.92
C SER A 169 -10.60 18.23 10.55
N VAL A 170 -11.36 19.13 11.17
CA VAL A 170 -11.40 20.54 10.76
C VAL A 170 -11.22 21.47 11.94
N SER A 171 -10.33 22.44 11.79
CA SER A 171 -10.17 23.59 12.69
C SER A 171 -10.97 24.77 12.13
N LEU A 172 -11.93 25.29 12.89
CA LEU A 172 -12.82 26.35 12.40
C LEU A 172 -12.09 27.67 12.10
N ASP A 173 -10.98 27.94 12.78
CA ASP A 173 -10.18 29.16 12.58
C ASP A 173 -8.74 28.88 12.09
N GLY A 174 -8.37 27.61 11.91
CA GLY A 174 -7.03 27.18 11.48
C GLY A 174 -5.98 27.14 12.61
N THR A 175 -6.31 27.60 13.82
CA THR A 175 -5.38 27.73 14.96
C THR A 175 -5.80 26.91 16.19
N GLN A 176 -7.10 26.76 16.42
CA GLN A 176 -7.65 25.87 17.42
C GLN A 176 -7.44 24.42 17.00
N LEU A 177 -7.37 23.51 17.99
CA LEU A 177 -7.31 22.09 17.69
C LEU A 177 -8.54 21.68 16.88
N PRO A 178 -8.36 20.93 15.78
CA PRO A 178 -9.46 20.52 14.94
C PRO A 178 -10.38 19.57 15.70
N LYS A 179 -11.65 19.56 15.27
CA LYS A 179 -12.65 18.60 15.74
C LYS A 179 -13.10 17.73 14.58
N ILE A 180 -13.72 16.60 14.91
CA ILE A 180 -14.24 15.66 13.94
C ILE A 180 -15.67 16.01 13.58
N TYR A 181 -15.97 16.03 12.29
CA TYR A 181 -17.30 16.30 11.76
C TYR A 181 -17.67 15.24 10.73
N PHE A 182 -18.95 15.06 10.46
CA PHE A 182 -19.36 14.43 9.22
C PHE A 182 -18.93 15.28 8.03
N SER A 183 -18.43 14.62 6.99
CA SER A 183 -17.97 15.27 5.76
C SER A 183 -19.08 16.09 5.12
N ASP A 184 -20.26 15.48 4.99
CA ASP A 184 -21.45 16.09 4.40
C ASP A 184 -21.86 17.34 5.20
N ASP A 185 -21.74 17.30 6.53
CA ASP A 185 -22.08 18.45 7.36
C ASP A 185 -21.16 19.67 7.11
N ILE A 186 -19.89 19.42 6.80
CA ILE A 186 -18.95 20.50 6.46
C ILE A 186 -19.22 21.04 5.05
N SER A 187 -19.60 20.17 4.12
CA SER A 187 -19.96 20.54 2.74
C SER A 187 -21.25 21.36 2.70
N ASP A 188 -22.32 20.87 3.34
CA ASP A 188 -23.63 21.51 3.35
C ASP A 188 -23.59 22.86 4.08
N SER A 189 -22.79 23.00 5.15
CA SER A 189 -22.62 24.29 5.84
C SER A 189 -22.01 25.37 4.94
N GLN A 190 -21.11 24.99 4.03
CA GLN A 190 -20.53 25.93 3.06
C GLN A 190 -21.54 26.39 2.01
N ASN A 191 -22.51 25.54 1.69
CA ASN A 191 -23.56 25.84 0.70
C ASN A 191 -24.74 26.61 1.32
N ASP A 192 -25.16 26.26 2.53
CA ASP A 192 -26.31 26.85 3.21
C ASP A 192 -25.97 28.18 3.92
N GLY A 193 -24.72 28.39 4.36
CA GLY A 193 -24.25 29.65 4.95
C GLY A 193 -24.88 30.04 6.29
N THR A 194 -26.04 29.49 6.66
CA THR A 194 -26.72 29.70 7.94
C THR A 194 -26.61 28.50 8.86
N TRP A 195 -26.48 27.30 8.30
CA TRP A 195 -26.31 26.07 9.05
C TRP A 195 -24.89 25.89 9.58
N GLN A 196 -24.77 25.46 10.85
CA GLN A 196 -23.50 25.25 11.56
C GLN A 196 -23.34 23.78 11.95
N PRO A 197 -22.26 23.10 11.51
CA PRO A 197 -22.07 21.69 11.76
C PRO A 197 -21.66 21.46 13.22
N SER A 198 -22.14 20.37 13.83
CA SER A 198 -21.77 20.00 15.20
C SER A 198 -20.69 18.93 15.17
N ALA A 199 -19.66 19.08 16.01
CA ALA A 199 -18.59 18.09 16.07
C ALA A 199 -19.07 16.79 16.73
N ILE A 200 -18.49 15.67 16.31
CA ILE A 200 -18.68 14.36 16.92
C ILE A 200 -17.91 14.33 18.24
N SER A 201 -18.66 14.25 19.34
CA SER A 201 -18.08 14.15 20.69
C SER A 201 -17.78 12.72 21.10
N LYS A 202 -18.63 11.76 20.67
CA LYS A 202 -18.48 10.34 21.01
C LYS A 202 -18.83 9.42 19.86
N ILE A 203 -18.13 8.29 19.79
CA ILE A 203 -18.42 7.14 18.94
C ILE A 203 -18.56 5.92 19.85
N ASN A 204 -19.68 5.22 19.76
CA ASN A 204 -19.99 4.04 20.60
C ASN A 204 -19.78 4.29 22.11
N GLY A 205 -20.13 5.51 22.57
CA GLY A 205 -20.01 5.93 23.96
C GLY A 205 -18.61 6.34 24.41
N GLN A 206 -17.57 6.15 23.58
CA GLN A 206 -16.20 6.58 23.83
C GLN A 206 -15.93 7.97 23.23
N ASN A 207 -14.92 8.69 23.74
CA ASN A 207 -14.49 9.94 23.11
C ASN A 207 -14.13 9.69 21.63
N SER A 208 -14.58 10.56 20.72
CA SER A 208 -14.40 10.36 19.28
C SER A 208 -12.94 10.22 18.86
N MET A 209 -12.03 11.02 19.44
CA MET A 209 -10.62 10.97 19.09
C MET A 209 -9.89 9.77 19.66
N ASP A 210 -10.25 9.31 20.86
CA ASP A 210 -9.70 8.09 21.44
C ASP A 210 -10.13 6.87 20.60
N TYR A 211 -11.40 6.83 20.20
CA TYR A 211 -11.95 5.78 19.34
C TYR A 211 -11.24 5.74 17.98
N LEU A 212 -11.08 6.90 17.31
CA LEU A 212 -10.45 6.97 15.99
C LEU A 212 -8.95 6.68 16.03
N GLN A 213 -8.25 7.08 17.10
CA GLN A 213 -6.84 6.68 17.26
C GLN A 213 -6.68 5.18 17.43
N GLN A 214 -7.55 4.54 18.21
CA GLN A 214 -7.55 3.09 18.33
C GLN A 214 -7.90 2.41 17.01
N TYR A 215 -8.91 2.91 16.30
CA TYR A 215 -9.29 2.39 14.99
C TYR A 215 -8.16 2.52 13.96
N ALA A 216 -7.44 3.65 13.95
CA ALA A 216 -6.26 3.88 13.12
C ALA A 216 -5.12 2.92 13.47
N ALA A 217 -4.81 2.74 14.75
CA ALA A 217 -3.77 1.83 15.20
C ALA A 217 -4.04 0.37 14.78
N ASP A 218 -5.31 -0.02 14.71
CA ASP A 218 -5.69 -1.37 14.29
C ASP A 218 -5.77 -1.54 12.76
N ASN A 219 -6.22 -0.52 11.99
CA ASN A 219 -6.56 -0.68 10.58
C ASN A 219 -5.74 0.13 9.58
N ALA A 220 -4.98 1.14 10.00
CA ALA A 220 -4.12 1.85 9.07
C ALA A 220 -3.05 0.89 8.51
N VAL A 221 -2.61 1.12 7.28
CA VAL A 221 -1.57 0.30 6.61
C VAL A 221 -0.20 0.46 7.30
N GLY A 222 -0.09 1.45 8.21
CA GLY A 222 1.04 1.66 9.11
C GLY A 222 1.99 2.76 8.64
N GLY A 223 1.82 3.96 9.21
CA GLY A 223 2.73 5.09 8.98
C GLY A 223 3.91 5.13 9.97
N LEU A 224 4.87 5.99 9.71
CA LEU A 224 6.03 6.25 10.56
C LEU A 224 5.68 7.06 11.83
N GLU A 225 4.51 7.69 11.86
CA GLU A 225 3.96 8.40 13.03
C GLU A 225 2.42 8.37 13.05
N SER A 226 1.81 8.53 14.23
CA SER A 226 0.35 8.44 14.40
C SER A 226 -0.45 9.53 13.68
N HIS A 227 0.19 10.66 13.33
CA HIS A 227 -0.45 11.68 12.49
C HIS A 227 -0.77 11.14 11.09
N ALA A 228 0.13 10.36 10.49
CA ALA A 228 -0.08 9.74 9.19
C ALA A 228 -1.17 8.66 9.26
N ASP A 229 -1.18 7.81 10.29
CA ASP A 229 -2.28 6.82 10.47
C ASP A 229 -3.64 7.50 10.56
N PHE A 230 -3.73 8.60 11.30
CA PHE A 230 -4.98 9.35 11.43
C PHE A 230 -5.42 9.97 10.09
N ASN A 231 -4.49 10.50 9.30
CA ASN A 231 -4.81 11.08 8.00
C ASN A 231 -5.30 10.04 6.97
N GLN A 232 -4.98 8.75 7.14
CA GLN A 232 -5.56 7.67 6.30
C GLN A 232 -7.04 7.42 6.60
N LEU A 233 -7.57 7.87 7.74
CA LEU A 233 -8.97 7.65 8.12
C LEU A 233 -9.92 8.66 7.48
N VAL A 234 -9.49 9.91 7.30
CA VAL A 234 -10.39 11.03 6.98
C VAL A 234 -10.61 11.15 5.47
N ALA A 235 -11.76 11.71 5.08
CA ALA A 235 -12.07 11.97 3.68
C ALA A 235 -11.08 12.96 3.05
N SER A 236 -10.71 12.70 1.79
CA SER A 236 -9.70 13.49 1.07
C SER A 236 -10.02 13.55 -0.42
N PRO A 237 -10.29 14.74 -0.99
CA PRO A 237 -10.45 14.89 -2.43
C PRO A 237 -9.29 14.36 -3.28
N ALA A 238 -8.05 14.42 -2.77
CA ALA A 238 -6.88 13.84 -3.42
C ALA A 238 -6.93 12.31 -3.51
N LEU A 239 -7.63 11.65 -2.59
CA LEU A 239 -7.86 10.20 -2.61
C LEU A 239 -9.05 9.87 -3.53
N ASP A 240 -10.10 10.69 -3.49
CA ASP A 240 -11.30 10.54 -4.33
C ASP A 240 -10.96 10.54 -5.82
N ILE A 241 -10.07 11.44 -6.28
CA ILE A 241 -9.63 11.50 -7.69
C ILE A 241 -8.75 10.32 -8.12
N GLN A 242 -8.30 9.49 -7.17
CA GLN A 242 -7.60 8.24 -7.44
C GLN A 242 -8.54 7.02 -7.40
N GLY A 243 -9.80 7.21 -6.96
CA GLY A 243 -10.80 6.15 -6.90
C GLY A 243 -10.68 5.22 -5.69
N TYR A 244 -9.93 5.62 -4.65
CA TYR A 244 -9.74 4.85 -3.43
C TYR A 244 -10.62 5.35 -2.28
N PHE A 245 -10.78 4.52 -1.25
CA PHE A 245 -11.53 4.86 -0.05
C PHE A 245 -10.61 5.13 1.14
N PRO A 246 -10.93 6.11 2.00
CA PRO A 246 -10.34 6.20 3.33
C PRO A 246 -10.55 4.89 4.12
N ILE A 247 -9.61 4.59 5.02
CA ILE A 247 -9.67 3.40 5.90
C ILE A 247 -10.96 3.39 6.75
N TRP A 248 -11.48 4.56 7.09
CA TRP A 248 -12.72 4.70 7.83
C TRP A 248 -13.95 4.25 7.04
N THR A 249 -14.02 4.52 5.74
CA THR A 249 -15.25 4.38 4.95
C THR A 249 -15.26 3.18 4.01
N GLY A 250 -14.14 2.48 3.81
CA GLY A 250 -14.16 1.28 2.96
C GLY A 250 -12.88 0.45 2.88
N ALA A 251 -11.75 0.95 3.38
CA ALA A 251 -10.46 0.26 3.30
C ALA A 251 -9.99 -0.36 4.63
N GLY A 252 -10.90 -0.55 5.61
CA GLY A 252 -10.56 -1.21 6.88
C GLY A 252 -10.40 -2.72 6.73
N THR A 253 -9.33 -3.30 7.27
CA THR A 253 -9.01 -4.72 7.14
C THR A 253 -9.71 -5.60 8.17
N PHE A 254 -9.86 -5.12 9.40
CA PHE A 254 -10.39 -5.92 10.50
C PHE A 254 -11.84 -5.61 10.79
N TYR A 255 -12.60 -6.65 11.17
CA TYR A 255 -13.98 -6.50 11.59
C TYR A 255 -14.10 -5.45 12.73
N PRO A 256 -14.81 -4.34 12.50
CA PRO A 256 -14.83 -3.21 13.44
C PRO A 256 -15.95 -3.32 14.50
N GLY A 257 -16.73 -4.39 14.45
CA GLY A 257 -17.93 -4.59 15.26
C GLY A 257 -19.23 -4.39 14.46
N ASP A 258 -20.36 -4.57 15.14
CA ASP A 258 -21.66 -4.68 14.47
C ASP A 258 -22.23 -3.31 14.06
N THR A 259 -22.12 -2.31 14.95
CA THR A 259 -22.80 -1.02 14.81
C THR A 259 -22.00 0.19 15.28
N LEU A 260 -22.42 1.35 14.79
CA LEU A 260 -21.90 2.68 15.09
C LEU A 260 -23.00 3.59 15.63
N THR A 261 -22.74 4.23 16.76
CA THR A 261 -23.55 5.32 17.32
C THR A 261 -22.70 6.55 17.53
N PHE A 262 -23.15 7.68 17.01
CA PHE A 262 -22.48 8.98 17.10
C PHE A 262 -23.26 9.91 18.04
N VAL A 263 -22.56 10.62 18.91
CA VAL A 263 -23.12 11.69 19.75
C VAL A 263 -22.40 13.00 19.44
N PHE A 264 -23.17 14.04 19.14
CA PHE A 264 -22.65 15.35 18.76
C PHE A 264 -22.55 16.30 19.96
N GLU A 265 -21.71 17.33 19.84
CA GLU A 265 -21.54 18.35 20.89
C GLU A 265 -22.82 19.14 21.19
N ASN A 266 -23.76 19.24 20.24
CA ASN A 266 -25.07 19.85 20.43
C ASN A 266 -26.08 18.93 21.16
N GLY A 267 -25.69 17.71 21.52
CA GLY A 267 -26.52 16.72 22.21
C GLY A 267 -27.38 15.84 21.30
N THR A 268 -27.36 16.02 19.98
CA THR A 268 -28.03 15.09 19.05
C THR A 268 -27.24 13.78 18.92
N SER A 269 -27.87 12.76 18.35
CA SER A 269 -27.23 11.46 18.12
C SER A 269 -27.73 10.82 16.84
N VAL A 270 -26.87 10.04 16.20
CA VAL A 270 -27.18 9.27 14.98
C VAL A 270 -26.79 7.81 15.23
N GLY A 271 -27.63 6.88 14.78
CA GLY A 271 -27.43 5.44 14.92
C GLY A 271 -28.35 4.77 15.97
N PRO A 272 -28.16 3.47 16.24
CA PRO A 272 -27.07 2.62 15.72
C PRO A 272 -27.20 2.38 14.21
N MET A 273 -26.12 2.58 13.47
CA MET A 273 -26.00 2.24 12.06
C MET A 273 -25.13 0.98 11.93
N PRO A 274 -25.42 0.06 10.99
CA PRO A 274 -24.55 -1.08 10.77
C PRO A 274 -23.21 -0.61 10.19
N TRP A 275 -22.12 -1.24 10.61
CA TRP A 275 -20.89 -1.20 9.82
C TRP A 275 -21.14 -1.89 8.47
N ILE A 276 -20.52 -1.37 7.42
CA ILE A 276 -20.56 -1.94 6.08
C ILE A 276 -19.37 -2.88 5.94
N GLY A 277 -19.61 -4.05 5.35
CA GLY A 277 -18.55 -4.87 4.79
C GLY A 277 -18.68 -4.93 3.28
N VAL A 278 -17.54 -4.93 2.60
CA VAL A 278 -17.41 -4.93 1.15
C VAL A 278 -16.82 -6.27 0.73
N TYR A 279 -17.49 -6.95 -0.19
CA TYR A 279 -16.95 -8.14 -0.83
C TYR A 279 -16.08 -7.74 -2.02
N ASN A 280 -14.78 -7.96 -1.87
CA ASN A 280 -13.78 -7.67 -2.89
C ASN A 280 -13.67 -8.84 -3.87
N SER A 281 -14.70 -9.01 -4.68
CA SER A 281 -14.82 -10.15 -5.60
C SER A 281 -13.61 -10.24 -6.55
N PRO A 282 -12.92 -11.39 -6.60
CA PRO A 282 -11.87 -11.66 -7.59
C PRO A 282 -12.44 -12.08 -8.96
N GLY A 283 -13.76 -11.96 -9.16
CA GLY A 283 -14.45 -12.44 -10.36
C GLY A 283 -15.19 -13.76 -10.13
N GLU A 284 -15.07 -14.70 -11.06
CA GLU A 284 -15.72 -16.00 -10.94
C GLU A 284 -15.01 -16.89 -9.92
N THR A 285 -15.76 -17.33 -8.91
CA THR A 285 -15.31 -18.27 -7.87
C THR A 285 -15.95 -19.65 -8.00
N GLY A 286 -16.92 -19.82 -8.90
CA GLY A 286 -17.86 -20.94 -8.90
C GLY A 286 -18.88 -20.87 -7.74
N PRO A 287 -19.80 -21.84 -7.63
CA PRO A 287 -20.74 -21.90 -6.52
C PRO A 287 -19.98 -22.26 -5.23
N LEU A 288 -19.73 -21.26 -4.39
CA LEU A 288 -19.24 -21.46 -3.02
C LEU A 288 -20.46 -21.48 -2.10
N GLU A 289 -20.59 -22.48 -1.22
CA GLU A 289 -21.76 -22.61 -0.33
C GLU A 289 -21.37 -22.46 1.14
N THR A 290 -20.22 -23.02 1.54
CA THR A 290 -19.79 -23.14 2.93
C THR A 290 -18.47 -22.42 3.21
N GLY A 291 -18.14 -22.22 4.49
CA GLY A 291 -16.81 -21.77 4.89
C GLY A 291 -15.69 -22.69 4.41
N GLY A 292 -15.95 -23.99 4.21
CA GLY A 292 -14.99 -24.93 3.63
C GLY A 292 -14.72 -24.69 2.15
N ASP A 293 -15.76 -24.37 1.37
CA ASP A 293 -15.59 -23.99 -0.04
C ASP A 293 -14.82 -22.67 -0.14
N PHE A 294 -15.14 -21.74 0.76
CA PHE A 294 -14.43 -20.46 0.87
C PHE A 294 -12.94 -20.66 1.19
N TYR A 295 -12.60 -21.58 2.10
CA TYR A 295 -11.21 -21.98 2.37
C TYR A 295 -10.52 -22.52 1.10
N ASN A 296 -11.16 -23.46 0.40
CA ASN A 296 -10.57 -24.07 -0.80
C ASN A 296 -10.26 -23.04 -1.88
N PHE A 297 -11.15 -22.07 -2.08
CA PHE A 297 -10.93 -21.03 -3.09
C PHE A 297 -9.94 -19.95 -2.62
N PHE A 298 -10.24 -19.24 -1.54
CA PHE A 298 -9.46 -18.07 -1.13
C PHE A 298 -8.14 -18.41 -0.44
N VAL A 299 -8.06 -19.57 0.23
CA VAL A 299 -6.80 -20.01 0.86
C VAL A 299 -6.02 -20.92 -0.07
N LEU A 300 -6.62 -21.91 -0.74
CA LEU A 300 -5.85 -22.88 -1.55
C LEU A 300 -5.80 -22.55 -3.05
N GLY A 301 -6.62 -21.62 -3.53
CA GLY A 301 -6.72 -21.28 -4.97
C GLY A 301 -7.43 -22.35 -5.81
N TYR A 302 -8.28 -23.17 -5.20
CA TYR A 302 -9.01 -24.25 -5.87
C TYR A 302 -10.45 -23.86 -6.18
N TYR A 303 -10.83 -24.01 -7.45
CA TYR A 303 -12.23 -23.99 -7.84
C TYR A 303 -12.98 -25.21 -7.27
N PRO A 304 -14.30 -25.09 -7.06
CA PRO A 304 -15.14 -26.25 -6.80
C PRO A 304 -14.91 -27.32 -7.88
N ALA A 305 -14.77 -28.59 -7.51
CA ALA A 305 -14.44 -29.66 -8.46
C ALA A 305 -15.50 -29.85 -9.58
N SER A 306 -16.73 -29.43 -9.33
CA SER A 306 -17.84 -29.40 -10.32
C SER A 306 -17.80 -28.20 -11.25
N TYR A 307 -17.00 -27.19 -10.92
CA TYR A 307 -16.88 -25.94 -11.65
C TYR A 307 -15.62 -25.98 -12.50
N VAL A 308 -15.82 -26.10 -13.81
CA VAL A 308 -14.76 -25.87 -14.79
C VAL A 308 -14.84 -24.39 -15.17
N PRO A 309 -13.84 -23.56 -14.85
CA PRO A 309 -13.80 -22.19 -15.32
C PRO A 309 -13.71 -22.20 -16.84
N TRP A 310 -14.87 -22.09 -17.48
CA TRP A 310 -15.12 -22.12 -18.93
C TRP A 310 -14.62 -23.35 -19.70
N THR A 311 -15.53 -24.01 -20.41
CA THR A 311 -15.22 -24.88 -21.55
C THR A 311 -15.34 -24.07 -22.83
N ASN A 312 -14.38 -24.21 -23.76
CA ASN A 312 -14.47 -23.73 -25.15
C ASN A 312 -15.68 -24.28 -25.93
N ASP A 313 -16.46 -25.16 -25.30
CA ASP A 313 -17.60 -25.82 -25.90
C ASP A 313 -18.87 -25.05 -25.54
N GLU A 314 -19.39 -24.31 -26.52
CA GLU A 314 -20.81 -23.99 -26.63
C GLU A 314 -21.64 -25.23 -26.27
N PRO A 315 -22.55 -25.19 -25.27
CA PRO A 315 -23.57 -26.21 -25.18
C PRO A 315 -24.56 -25.96 -26.31
N THR A 316 -24.44 -26.72 -27.39
CA THR A 316 -25.54 -26.92 -28.33
C THR A 316 -26.64 -27.68 -27.60
N ASP A 317 -27.49 -26.99 -26.85
CA ASP A 317 -28.68 -27.58 -26.26
C ASP A 317 -29.86 -27.42 -27.23
N ASP A 318 -30.03 -28.47 -28.04
CA ASP A 318 -31.21 -28.75 -28.84
C ASP A 318 -32.30 -29.28 -27.88
N SER A 319 -33.03 -28.37 -27.23
CA SER A 319 -34.29 -28.73 -26.59
C SER A 319 -35.35 -27.61 -26.72
N THR A 320 -36.55 -28.06 -27.06
CA THR A 320 -37.70 -27.33 -27.60
C THR A 320 -38.44 -26.44 -26.58
N ASP A 321 -38.65 -25.17 -26.95
CA ASP A 321 -39.74 -24.17 -26.72
C ASP A 321 -40.99 -24.60 -25.86
N PRO A 322 -41.80 -23.71 -25.20
CA PRO A 322 -41.92 -22.25 -25.40
C PRO A 322 -42.20 -21.34 -24.19
N SER A 323 -41.71 -20.09 -24.27
CA SER A 323 -42.51 -18.86 -24.00
C SER A 323 -41.67 -17.61 -24.27
N ALA A 324 -41.64 -17.21 -25.54
CA ALA A 324 -41.12 -15.94 -25.99
C ALA A 324 -42.05 -14.78 -25.55
N ALA A 325 -41.56 -13.93 -24.65
CA ALA A 325 -41.99 -12.54 -24.58
C ALA A 325 -40.95 -11.71 -25.34
N THR A 326 -41.32 -11.32 -26.55
CA THR A 326 -40.53 -10.55 -27.51
C THR A 326 -40.22 -9.16 -26.96
N SER A 327 -38.96 -8.88 -26.65
CA SER A 327 -38.41 -7.53 -26.64
C SER A 327 -37.21 -7.50 -27.58
N THR A 328 -37.47 -7.03 -28.80
CA THR A 328 -36.45 -6.79 -29.83
C THR A 328 -35.58 -5.60 -29.40
N PHE A 329 -34.37 -5.88 -28.91
CA PHE A 329 -33.27 -4.92 -28.93
C PHE A 329 -32.60 -4.97 -30.31
N PRO A 330 -32.48 -3.86 -31.04
CA PRO A 330 -31.68 -3.84 -32.26
C PRO A 330 -30.20 -4.00 -31.90
N ALA A 331 -29.50 -4.85 -32.65
CA ALA A 331 -28.05 -5.01 -32.59
C ALA A 331 -27.39 -3.62 -32.67
N ALA A 332 -26.78 -3.19 -31.56
CA ALA A 332 -25.97 -2.00 -31.53
C ALA A 332 -24.66 -2.31 -32.26
N THR A 333 -24.59 -1.84 -33.51
CA THR A 333 -23.34 -1.66 -34.23
C THR A 333 -22.39 -0.89 -33.33
N SER A 334 -21.31 -1.54 -32.89
CA SER A 334 -20.22 -0.96 -32.12
C SER A 334 -19.51 0.09 -32.97
N THR A 335 -20.09 1.28 -33.03
CA THR A 335 -19.38 2.49 -33.41
C THR A 335 -18.61 2.94 -32.18
N SER A 336 -17.29 2.79 -32.23
CA SER A 336 -16.37 3.39 -31.27
C SER A 336 -16.53 4.91 -31.32
N MET A 337 -17.47 5.46 -30.56
CA MET A 337 -17.44 6.86 -30.21
C MET A 337 -16.32 7.00 -29.19
N ALA A 338 -15.19 7.56 -29.63
CA ALA A 338 -14.15 8.05 -28.73
C ALA A 338 -14.82 8.97 -27.71
N SER A 339 -14.89 8.53 -26.45
CA SER A 339 -15.27 9.42 -25.36
C SER A 339 -14.25 10.57 -25.33
N PRO A 340 -14.70 11.83 -25.18
CA PRO A 340 -13.77 12.95 -25.11
C PRO A 340 -12.83 12.73 -23.92
N THR A 341 -11.53 12.82 -24.18
CA THR A 341 -10.47 12.75 -23.17
C THR A 341 -10.78 13.78 -22.08
N PRO A 342 -10.97 13.40 -20.81
CA PRO A 342 -11.36 14.36 -19.78
C PRO A 342 -10.27 15.44 -19.63
N SER A 343 -10.67 16.71 -19.64
CA SER A 343 -9.77 17.85 -19.49
C SER A 343 -9.68 18.37 -18.06
N SER A 344 -10.37 17.72 -17.10
CA SER A 344 -10.39 18.07 -15.68
C SER A 344 -10.77 16.85 -14.84
N TRP A 345 -10.54 16.92 -13.53
CA TRP A 345 -10.94 15.89 -12.57
C TRP A 345 -12.45 15.72 -12.41
N ASN A 346 -13.27 16.70 -12.84
CA ASN A 346 -14.71 16.73 -12.57
C ASN A 346 -15.04 16.54 -11.07
N HIS A 347 -14.19 17.08 -10.19
CA HIS A 347 -14.31 17.01 -8.74
C HIS A 347 -14.41 18.43 -8.17
N SER A 348 -15.37 18.69 -7.29
CA SER A 348 -15.70 20.04 -6.81
C SER A 348 -14.56 20.74 -6.05
N ALA A 349 -13.66 19.96 -5.43
CA ALA A 349 -12.51 20.51 -4.71
C ALA A 349 -11.41 21.08 -5.61
N TYR A 350 -11.33 20.65 -6.86
CA TYR A 350 -10.35 21.11 -7.84
C TYR A 350 -10.96 22.16 -8.77
N PRO A 351 -10.17 23.13 -9.28
CA PRO A 351 -10.65 23.99 -10.35
C PRO A 351 -11.09 23.17 -11.57
N SER A 352 -12.25 23.52 -12.13
CA SER A 352 -12.83 22.81 -13.28
C SER A 352 -12.05 22.98 -14.58
N ALA A 353 -11.10 23.93 -14.63
CA ALA A 353 -10.25 24.19 -15.79
C ALA A 353 -8.78 24.25 -15.34
N PRO A 354 -8.03 23.14 -15.39
CA PRO A 354 -6.57 23.18 -15.23
C PRO A 354 -5.91 23.93 -16.39
N ASP A 355 -4.84 24.66 -16.10
CA ASP A 355 -4.03 25.38 -17.09
C ASP A 355 -3.11 24.43 -17.87
N VAL A 356 -2.69 23.34 -17.22
CA VAL A 356 -1.91 22.25 -17.81
C VAL A 356 -2.49 20.93 -17.34
N VAL A 357 -2.66 19.98 -18.23
CA VAL A 357 -3.27 18.68 -17.92
C VAL A 357 -2.51 17.59 -18.66
N GLN A 358 -2.20 16.51 -17.96
CA GLN A 358 -1.70 15.31 -18.61
C GLN A 358 -2.80 14.73 -19.51
N PRO A 359 -2.48 14.26 -20.72
CA PRO A 359 -3.42 13.53 -21.56
C PRO A 359 -4.13 12.42 -20.77
N ASP A 360 -5.41 12.21 -21.07
CA ASP A 360 -6.22 11.15 -20.47
C ASP A 360 -6.33 11.24 -18.94
N LEU A 361 -6.47 12.46 -18.42
CA LEU A 361 -6.64 12.72 -16.99
C LEU A 361 -7.93 12.07 -16.46
N GLY A 362 -7.83 11.36 -15.34
CA GLY A 362 -8.99 10.91 -14.58
C GLY A 362 -8.82 9.53 -13.97
N ILE A 363 -9.77 9.12 -13.14
CA ILE A 363 -9.74 7.82 -12.44
C ILE A 363 -9.56 6.67 -13.44
N PHE A 364 -10.31 6.68 -14.55
CA PHE A 364 -10.30 5.64 -15.59
C PHE A 364 -9.26 5.85 -16.68
N GLY A 365 -8.52 6.96 -16.61
CA GLY A 365 -7.55 7.35 -17.62
C GLY A 365 -6.12 7.03 -17.20
N THR A 366 -5.19 7.17 -18.12
CA THR A 366 -3.76 6.96 -17.88
C THR A 366 -3.06 8.18 -17.28
N GLY A 367 -3.69 9.35 -17.31
CA GLY A 367 -3.14 10.60 -16.80
C GLY A 367 -3.53 10.91 -15.35
N SER A 368 -2.57 11.42 -14.58
CA SER A 368 -2.78 11.79 -13.17
C SER A 368 -2.30 13.21 -12.82
N LEU A 369 -1.69 13.94 -13.77
CA LEU A 369 -1.10 15.26 -13.49
C LEU A 369 -1.99 16.42 -13.92
N SER A 370 -2.07 17.43 -13.06
CA SER A 370 -2.77 18.68 -13.34
C SER A 370 -2.02 19.88 -12.78
N GLY A 371 -2.06 20.99 -13.52
CA GLY A 371 -1.38 22.24 -13.20
C GLY A 371 -2.35 23.42 -13.21
N TYR A 372 -2.19 24.34 -12.26
CA TYR A 372 -3.09 25.47 -12.04
C TYR A 372 -2.32 26.77 -11.79
N PHE A 373 -2.79 27.90 -12.31
CA PHE A 373 -2.17 29.23 -12.14
C PHE A 373 -3.06 30.15 -11.31
N LEU A 374 -2.67 30.37 -10.06
CA LEU A 374 -3.31 31.30 -9.14
C LEU A 374 -2.85 32.74 -9.48
N ASN A 375 -3.46 33.32 -10.50
CA ASN A 375 -3.06 34.61 -11.06
C ASN A 375 -3.06 35.77 -10.04
N SER A 376 -3.97 35.75 -9.05
CA SER A 376 -4.06 36.78 -8.01
C SER A 376 -2.84 36.83 -7.09
N SER A 377 -2.16 35.69 -6.89
CA SER A 377 -0.97 35.54 -6.04
C SER A 377 0.30 35.22 -6.83
N SER A 378 0.21 35.07 -8.15
CA SER A 378 1.31 34.67 -9.04
C SER A 378 1.98 33.34 -8.62
N ILE A 379 1.16 32.38 -8.18
CA ILE A 379 1.58 31.04 -7.76
C ILE A 379 1.12 30.04 -8.81
N ALA A 380 2.04 29.21 -9.30
CA ALA A 380 1.71 28.02 -10.06
C ALA A 380 1.60 26.82 -9.11
N VAL A 381 0.67 25.91 -9.37
CA VAL A 381 0.50 24.67 -8.62
C VAL A 381 0.66 23.48 -9.54
N LEU A 382 1.51 22.53 -9.18
CA LEU A 382 1.62 21.23 -9.84
C LEU A 382 1.09 20.17 -8.87
N SER A 383 -0.05 19.55 -9.20
CA SER A 383 -0.63 18.46 -8.43
C SER A 383 -0.17 17.12 -9.00
N ILE A 384 0.51 16.33 -8.18
CA ILE A 384 1.01 15.00 -8.49
C ILE A 384 0.41 14.02 -7.46
N PRO A 385 -0.82 13.52 -7.67
CA PRO A 385 -1.45 12.58 -6.76
C PRO A 385 -0.78 11.19 -6.80
N SER A 386 -0.05 10.85 -7.87
CA SER A 386 0.67 9.57 -7.96
C SER A 386 1.86 9.66 -8.92
N PHE A 387 2.94 8.94 -8.61
CA PHE A 387 4.03 8.66 -9.55
C PHE A 387 3.85 7.31 -10.26
N TYR A 388 2.78 6.57 -9.97
CA TYR A 388 2.50 5.30 -10.63
C TYR A 388 1.95 5.60 -12.02
N MET A 389 2.68 5.19 -13.04
CA MET A 389 2.33 5.49 -14.41
C MET A 389 2.28 4.22 -15.25
N ASN A 390 1.22 4.14 -16.05
CA ASN A 390 1.14 3.17 -17.13
C ASN A 390 2.32 3.41 -18.10
N PRO A 391 3.01 2.36 -18.59
CA PRO A 391 4.23 2.55 -19.39
C PRO A 391 4.08 3.47 -20.60
N GLU A 392 2.89 3.53 -21.20
CA GLU A 392 2.57 4.39 -22.36
C GLU A 392 2.48 5.86 -21.99
N ALA A 393 2.14 6.16 -20.74
CA ALA A 393 1.90 7.51 -20.23
C ALA A 393 3.12 8.10 -19.49
N VAL A 394 4.23 7.35 -19.39
CA VAL A 394 5.48 7.81 -18.75
C VAL A 394 6.05 9.04 -19.47
N ASP A 395 6.06 9.02 -20.80
CA ASP A 395 6.52 10.17 -21.60
C ASP A 395 5.55 11.36 -21.46
N ASP A 396 4.24 11.10 -21.43
CA ASP A 396 3.21 12.13 -21.25
C ASP A 396 3.29 12.80 -19.88
N PHE A 397 3.56 12.04 -18.81
CA PHE A 397 3.84 12.58 -17.49
C PHE A 397 5.02 13.55 -17.55
N SER A 398 6.16 13.10 -18.08
CA SER A 398 7.39 13.89 -18.13
C SER A 398 7.22 15.17 -18.96
N ASN A 399 6.54 15.05 -20.11
CA ASN A 399 6.22 16.18 -20.98
C ASN A 399 5.25 17.17 -20.31
N THR A 400 4.30 16.69 -19.52
CA THR A 400 3.36 17.53 -18.77
C THR A 400 4.09 18.36 -17.72
N VAL A 401 5.08 17.81 -17.02
CA VAL A 401 5.95 18.57 -16.10
C VAL A 401 6.71 19.66 -16.87
N ALA A 402 7.28 19.35 -18.03
CA ALA A 402 7.99 20.32 -18.87
C ALA A 402 7.06 21.43 -19.37
N GLN A 403 5.83 21.07 -19.76
CA GLN A 403 4.80 22.01 -20.16
C GLN A 403 4.36 22.90 -19.00
N PHE A 404 4.20 22.35 -17.80
CA PHE A 404 3.88 23.13 -16.59
C PHE A 404 4.96 24.17 -16.30
N LEU A 405 6.23 23.77 -16.33
CA LEU A 405 7.35 24.68 -16.08
C LEU A 405 7.42 25.79 -17.12
N SER A 406 7.34 25.46 -18.41
CA SER A 406 7.40 26.46 -19.49
C SER A 406 6.18 27.40 -19.46
N SER A 407 4.97 26.85 -19.30
CA SER A 407 3.71 27.61 -19.31
C SER A 407 3.58 28.51 -18.09
N SER A 408 3.98 28.05 -16.90
CA SER A 408 3.95 28.87 -15.67
C SER A 408 4.88 30.08 -15.78
N LYS A 409 6.09 29.90 -16.35
CA LYS A 409 7.01 31.01 -16.60
C LYS A 409 6.45 31.98 -17.65
N ALA A 410 5.85 31.47 -18.72
CA ALA A 410 5.20 32.28 -19.74
C ALA A 410 4.01 33.09 -19.19
N ALA A 411 3.24 32.50 -18.27
CA ALA A 411 2.14 33.15 -17.55
C ALA A 411 2.62 34.15 -16.47
N GLY A 412 3.94 34.28 -16.26
CA GLY A 412 4.52 35.24 -15.33
C GLY A 412 4.49 34.81 -13.87
N MET A 413 4.19 33.54 -13.59
CA MET A 413 4.18 32.97 -12.24
C MET A 413 5.56 33.11 -11.57
N LYS A 414 5.55 33.38 -10.27
CA LYS A 414 6.76 33.70 -9.49
C LYS A 414 7.15 32.57 -8.55
N LYS A 415 6.18 31.79 -8.10
CA LYS A 415 6.37 30.75 -7.09
C LYS A 415 5.60 29.50 -7.47
N VAL A 416 6.01 28.37 -6.90
CA VAL A 416 5.42 27.06 -7.18
C VAL A 416 4.99 26.37 -5.88
N VAL A 417 3.78 25.83 -5.87
CA VAL A 417 3.35 24.81 -4.90
C VAL A 417 3.34 23.47 -5.62
N ILE A 418 4.02 22.47 -5.07
CA ILE A 418 3.91 21.08 -5.55
C ILE A 418 3.05 20.34 -4.56
N ASP A 419 1.88 19.89 -4.99
CA ASP A 419 0.93 19.18 -4.16
C ASP A 419 1.10 17.66 -4.34
N LEU A 420 1.43 16.99 -3.23
CA LEU A 420 1.70 15.55 -3.12
C LEU A 420 0.76 14.86 -2.12
N GLN A 421 -0.40 15.46 -1.82
CA GLN A 421 -1.39 14.82 -0.96
C GLN A 421 -1.76 13.42 -1.50
N GLN A 422 -1.87 12.43 -0.61
CA GLN A 422 -2.25 11.04 -0.92
C GLN A 422 -1.33 10.32 -1.93
N ASN A 423 -0.12 10.80 -2.18
CA ASN A 423 0.78 10.19 -3.18
C ASN A 423 1.56 8.99 -2.62
N GLY A 424 1.07 7.79 -2.93
CA GLY A 424 1.66 6.50 -2.54
C GLY A 424 2.98 6.14 -3.26
N GLY A 425 3.42 6.93 -4.24
CA GLY A 425 4.63 6.70 -5.03
C GLY A 425 4.33 6.08 -6.40
N GLY A 426 5.21 5.18 -6.87
CA GLY A 426 5.15 4.60 -8.22
C GLY A 426 6.53 4.49 -8.86
N ASP A 427 6.69 4.95 -10.10
CA ASP A 427 7.93 4.82 -10.86
C ASP A 427 9.04 5.73 -10.36
N SER A 428 10.06 5.13 -9.72
CA SER A 428 11.17 5.89 -9.11
C SER A 428 11.82 6.89 -10.08
N LEU A 429 12.02 6.51 -11.35
CA LEU A 429 12.63 7.37 -12.37
C LEU A 429 11.81 8.63 -12.69
N LEU A 430 10.49 8.63 -12.47
CA LEU A 430 9.67 9.83 -12.63
C LEU A 430 9.94 10.87 -11.53
N ALA A 431 10.31 10.44 -10.32
CA ALA A 431 10.79 11.37 -9.28
C ALA A 431 12.12 12.00 -9.68
N TRP A 432 13.07 11.21 -10.22
CA TRP A 432 14.35 11.72 -10.71
C TRP A 432 14.17 12.70 -11.87
N ASP A 433 13.33 12.36 -12.83
CA ASP A 433 12.99 13.20 -13.98
C ASP A 433 12.35 14.51 -13.54
N THR A 434 11.31 14.45 -12.70
CA THR A 434 10.65 15.65 -12.16
C THR A 434 11.63 16.54 -11.41
N PHE A 435 12.46 15.95 -10.52
CA PHE A 435 13.47 16.70 -9.77
C PHE A 435 14.44 17.41 -10.72
N LYS A 436 15.01 16.71 -11.70
CA LYS A 436 15.99 17.29 -12.63
C LYS A 436 15.37 18.34 -13.56
N GLN A 437 14.06 18.26 -13.86
CA GLN A 437 13.37 19.34 -14.57
C GLN A 437 13.28 20.63 -13.73
N PHE A 438 13.11 20.52 -12.41
CA PHE A 438 13.16 21.68 -11.51
C PHE A 438 14.60 22.14 -11.20
N PHE A 439 15.54 21.23 -11.07
CA PHE A 439 16.93 21.49 -10.63
C PHE A 439 17.96 20.78 -11.53
N PRO A 440 18.12 21.21 -12.80
CA PRO A 440 18.93 20.50 -13.78
C PRO A 440 20.44 20.46 -13.48
N THR A 441 20.91 21.26 -12.53
CA THR A 441 22.33 21.37 -12.17
C THR A 441 22.72 20.58 -10.92
N ILE A 442 21.73 20.03 -10.20
CA ILE A 442 21.95 19.19 -9.02
C ILE A 442 21.96 17.73 -9.47
N ASP A 443 23.00 16.98 -9.11
CA ASP A 443 23.02 15.52 -9.25
C ASP A 443 22.62 14.90 -7.92
N PRO A 444 21.36 14.44 -7.76
CA PRO A 444 20.92 13.98 -6.46
C PRO A 444 21.55 12.64 -6.08
N TYR A 445 21.82 12.44 -4.78
CA TYR A 445 22.53 11.28 -4.26
C TYR A 445 21.73 9.99 -4.44
N GLY A 446 20.49 9.93 -3.94
CA GLY A 446 19.58 8.78 -4.05
C GLY A 446 20.21 7.39 -3.83
N GLY A 447 21.14 7.28 -2.87
CA GLY A 447 21.82 6.02 -2.56
C GLY A 447 20.90 5.02 -1.87
N SER A 448 21.04 3.73 -2.21
CA SER A 448 20.27 2.65 -1.60
C SER A 448 21.08 1.36 -1.45
N ARG A 449 20.64 0.44 -0.61
CA ARG A 449 21.34 -0.85 -0.37
C ARG A 449 20.37 -1.98 -0.02
N LEU A 450 20.82 -3.22 -0.20
CA LEU A 450 20.08 -4.42 0.17
C LEU A 450 20.63 -4.96 1.48
N ARG A 451 19.82 -5.78 2.17
CA ARG A 451 20.32 -6.68 3.20
C ARG A 451 21.16 -7.78 2.56
N ALA A 452 22.34 -8.05 3.11
CA ALA A 452 23.28 -9.03 2.60
C ALA A 452 23.23 -10.31 3.46
N HIS A 453 22.64 -11.37 2.91
CA HIS A 453 22.53 -12.70 3.53
C HIS A 453 22.82 -13.80 2.52
N ALA A 454 22.88 -15.06 2.96
CA ALA A 454 23.33 -16.18 2.13
C ALA A 454 22.48 -16.39 0.86
N ALA A 455 21.13 -16.34 0.97
CA ALA A 455 20.24 -16.50 -0.18
C ALA A 455 20.38 -15.35 -1.19
N ALA A 456 20.43 -14.10 -0.72
CA ALA A 456 20.68 -12.92 -1.56
C ALA A 456 22.05 -13.02 -2.26
N ASN A 457 23.08 -13.52 -1.57
CA ASN A 457 24.39 -13.73 -2.17
C ASN A 457 24.35 -14.79 -3.28
N SER A 458 23.71 -15.93 -3.00
CA SER A 458 23.57 -17.03 -3.96
C SER A 458 22.86 -16.52 -5.23
N MET A 459 21.66 -15.96 -5.07
CA MET A 459 20.85 -15.46 -6.19
C MET A 459 21.58 -14.39 -7.00
N GLY A 460 22.12 -13.35 -6.36
CA GLY A 460 22.77 -12.28 -7.09
C GLY A 460 24.10 -12.66 -7.72
N SER A 461 24.89 -13.53 -7.08
CA SER A 461 26.14 -14.02 -7.68
C SER A 461 25.89 -14.86 -8.93
N THR A 462 24.86 -15.72 -8.91
CA THR A 462 24.45 -16.53 -10.05
C THR A 462 23.89 -15.67 -11.18
N ILE A 463 22.93 -14.79 -10.89
CA ILE A 463 22.27 -13.98 -11.92
C ILE A 463 23.24 -12.94 -12.52
N THR A 464 24.05 -12.25 -11.70
CA THR A 464 25.08 -11.34 -12.23
C THR A 464 26.11 -12.11 -13.05
N GLY A 465 26.58 -13.27 -12.57
CA GLY A 465 27.57 -14.09 -13.28
C GLY A 465 27.09 -14.53 -14.65
N TYR A 466 25.84 -14.99 -14.74
CA TYR A 466 25.20 -15.34 -16.01
C TYR A 466 25.06 -14.12 -16.94
N PHE A 467 24.55 -13.00 -16.41
CA PHE A 467 24.36 -11.77 -17.18
C PHE A 467 25.67 -11.25 -17.78
N ASP A 468 26.77 -11.32 -17.04
CA ASP A 468 28.08 -10.84 -17.51
C ASP A 468 28.65 -11.69 -18.67
N GLU A 469 28.11 -12.89 -18.94
CA GLU A 469 28.41 -13.68 -20.14
C GLU A 469 27.55 -13.33 -21.36
N LEU A 470 26.50 -12.54 -21.17
CA LEU A 470 25.56 -12.19 -22.23
C LEU A 470 26.04 -10.97 -23.03
N ASP A 471 25.61 -10.93 -24.29
CA ASP A 471 25.69 -9.76 -25.16
C ASP A 471 24.29 -9.39 -25.68
N GLU A 472 24.20 -8.28 -26.43
CA GLU A 472 22.96 -7.76 -26.99
C GLU A 472 22.27 -8.69 -28.01
N GLU A 473 22.89 -9.81 -28.41
CA GLU A 473 22.26 -10.82 -29.28
C GLU A 473 21.30 -11.74 -28.52
N TYR A 474 21.41 -11.80 -27.18
CA TYR A 474 20.60 -12.67 -26.32
C TYR A 474 19.37 -11.94 -25.77
N TYR A 475 18.24 -12.64 -25.77
CA TYR A 475 17.01 -12.14 -25.16
C TYR A 475 17.18 -11.81 -23.67
N ASP A 476 17.86 -12.70 -22.95
CA ASP A 476 18.06 -12.60 -21.51
C ASP A 476 18.81 -11.33 -21.11
N PHE A 477 19.64 -10.78 -22.00
CA PHE A 477 20.35 -9.53 -21.75
C PHE A 477 19.36 -8.39 -21.46
N TYR A 478 18.32 -8.24 -22.29
CA TYR A 478 17.32 -7.19 -22.11
C TYR A 478 16.39 -7.46 -20.93
N GLY A 479 16.03 -8.73 -20.69
CA GLY A 479 15.22 -9.11 -19.53
C GLY A 479 15.91 -8.88 -18.19
N LEU A 480 17.23 -9.07 -18.13
CA LEU A 480 18.01 -8.96 -16.90
C LEU A 480 18.66 -7.59 -16.70
N TYR A 481 18.77 -6.75 -17.73
CA TYR A 481 19.52 -5.49 -17.66
C TYR A 481 19.14 -4.58 -16.47
N ALA A 482 17.83 -4.42 -16.25
CA ALA A 482 17.27 -3.61 -15.17
C ALA A 482 16.96 -4.43 -13.90
N ASN A 483 17.20 -5.74 -13.89
CA ASN A 483 16.93 -6.62 -12.76
C ASN A 483 17.75 -6.22 -11.52
N GLU A 484 17.14 -6.28 -10.33
CA GLU A 484 17.76 -5.86 -9.07
C GLU A 484 18.92 -6.76 -8.63
N TRP A 485 19.03 -7.98 -9.18
CA TRP A 485 20.08 -8.96 -8.91
C TRP A 485 21.26 -8.90 -9.90
N VAL A 486 21.23 -7.95 -10.85
CA VAL A 486 22.34 -7.64 -11.77
C VAL A 486 23.09 -6.41 -11.25
N SER A 487 24.29 -6.64 -10.71
CA SER A 487 25.10 -5.57 -10.12
C SER A 487 25.91 -4.77 -11.14
N SER A 488 26.30 -5.36 -12.28
CA SER A 488 27.17 -4.73 -13.29
C SER A 488 26.52 -3.57 -14.05
N THR A 489 25.20 -3.41 -13.95
CA THR A 489 24.43 -2.27 -14.48
C THR A 489 24.13 -1.20 -13.44
N ARG A 490 24.73 -1.30 -12.23
CA ARG A 490 24.50 -0.39 -11.10
C ARG A 490 25.75 0.42 -10.79
N ILE A 491 25.57 1.66 -10.34
CA ILE A 491 26.68 2.56 -9.97
C ILE A 491 27.07 2.33 -8.52
N ASN A 492 28.35 2.08 -8.26
CA ASN A 492 28.95 2.16 -6.95
C ASN A 492 29.14 3.63 -6.55
N VAL A 493 28.48 4.07 -5.48
CA VAL A 493 28.54 5.48 -5.05
C VAL A 493 29.92 5.94 -4.60
N THR A 494 30.80 5.00 -4.22
CA THR A 494 32.16 5.32 -3.76
C THR A 494 33.09 5.63 -4.93
N THR A 495 32.97 4.87 -6.02
CA THR A 495 33.82 5.01 -7.21
C THR A 495 33.19 5.88 -8.30
N ASN A 496 31.87 6.08 -8.21
CA ASN A 496 31.03 6.72 -9.23
C ASN A 496 31.19 6.05 -10.61
N ARG A 497 31.31 4.73 -10.61
CA ARG A 497 31.39 3.85 -11.79
C ARG A 497 30.53 2.62 -11.54
N ASN A 498 30.23 1.88 -12.61
CA ASN A 498 29.51 0.62 -12.45
C ASN A 498 30.32 -0.37 -11.61
N PHE A 499 29.62 -1.21 -10.85
CA PHE A 499 30.27 -2.33 -10.16
C PHE A 499 30.94 -3.27 -11.17
N THR A 500 32.10 -3.78 -10.82
CA THR A 500 32.89 -4.68 -11.67
C THR A 500 32.63 -6.16 -11.38
N SER A 501 31.96 -6.48 -10.27
CA SER A 501 31.57 -7.83 -9.90
C SER A 501 30.51 -7.83 -8.80
N TRP A 502 29.77 -8.93 -8.66
CA TRP A 502 28.86 -9.13 -7.53
C TRP A 502 29.57 -9.05 -6.17
N ALA A 503 30.81 -9.52 -6.06
CA ALA A 503 31.57 -9.45 -4.80
C ALA A 503 31.84 -8.00 -4.36
N GLU A 504 32.08 -7.08 -5.29
CA GLU A 504 32.21 -5.65 -5.00
C GLU A 504 30.89 -5.05 -4.51
N PHE A 505 29.79 -5.46 -5.14
CA PHE A 505 28.43 -5.04 -4.78
C PHE A 505 28.00 -5.57 -3.42
N PHE A 506 28.18 -6.87 -3.15
CA PHE A 506 27.66 -7.56 -1.98
C PHE A 506 28.26 -7.08 -0.65
N GLY A 507 29.48 -6.50 -0.65
CA GLY A 507 30.15 -6.04 0.55
C GLY A 507 31.00 -7.14 1.21
N PRO A 508 31.07 -7.26 2.55
CA PRO A 508 30.01 -6.88 3.51
C PRO A 508 30.17 -5.54 4.23
N HIS A 509 29.06 -4.86 4.55
CA HIS A 509 29.01 -3.66 5.40
C HIS A 509 28.14 -3.89 6.66
N PRO A 510 28.74 -4.16 7.84
CA PRO A 510 27.96 -4.42 9.06
C PRO A 510 27.30 -3.15 9.61
N ALA A 511 26.00 -3.21 9.89
CA ALA A 511 25.25 -2.13 10.54
C ALA A 511 24.09 -2.68 11.38
N ASN A 512 23.86 -2.11 12.57
CA ASN A 512 22.77 -2.47 13.49
C ASN A 512 22.58 -3.98 13.77
N GLY A 513 23.68 -4.74 13.82
CA GLY A 513 23.64 -6.18 14.05
C GLY A 513 23.32 -7.04 12.82
N ASP A 514 23.30 -6.44 11.63
CA ASP A 514 23.11 -7.10 10.34
C ASP A 514 24.23 -6.74 9.36
N ILE A 515 24.15 -7.24 8.13
CA ILE A 515 25.08 -6.95 7.04
C ILE A 515 24.31 -6.41 5.85
N PHE A 516 24.87 -5.42 5.16
CA PHE A 516 24.30 -4.80 3.97
C PHE A 516 25.28 -4.80 2.80
N THR A 517 24.72 -4.67 1.60
CA THR A 517 25.49 -4.48 0.37
C THR A 517 26.15 -3.11 0.34
N SER A 518 27.13 -2.94 -0.55
CA SER A 518 27.63 -1.62 -0.93
C SER A 518 26.47 -0.75 -1.42
N VAL A 519 26.52 0.55 -1.12
CA VAL A 519 25.48 1.49 -1.54
C VAL A 519 25.54 1.68 -3.06
N GLN A 520 24.40 1.56 -3.71
CA GLN A 520 24.23 1.68 -5.15
C GLN A 520 23.41 2.90 -5.55
N ARG A 521 23.57 3.31 -6.82
CA ARG A 521 22.69 4.21 -7.58
C ARG A 521 22.31 3.56 -8.91
N TYR A 522 21.19 3.99 -9.47
CA TYR A 522 20.84 3.71 -10.86
C TYR A 522 21.72 4.49 -11.83
N ASP A 523 22.06 3.88 -12.98
CA ASP A 523 22.82 4.54 -14.05
C ASP A 523 21.87 5.31 -14.98
N LEU A 524 21.47 6.50 -14.56
CA LEU A 524 20.55 7.35 -15.32
C LEU A 524 21.16 7.89 -16.62
N ASN A 525 22.47 7.75 -16.85
CA ASN A 525 23.08 8.12 -18.14
C ASN A 525 22.94 7.02 -19.20
N ASN A 526 22.39 5.88 -18.81
CA ASN A 526 22.16 4.74 -19.68
C ASN A 526 20.70 4.70 -20.16
N ILE A 527 20.48 5.06 -21.42
CA ILE A 527 19.14 5.11 -22.03
C ILE A 527 18.44 3.76 -21.97
N LEU A 528 19.19 2.67 -22.14
CA LEU A 528 18.64 1.32 -22.07
C LEU A 528 18.14 0.99 -20.65
N PHE A 529 18.93 1.36 -19.64
CA PHE A 529 18.52 1.22 -18.23
C PHE A 529 17.24 2.00 -17.95
N ASP A 530 17.19 3.29 -18.33
CA ASP A 530 16.04 4.16 -18.11
C ASP A 530 14.77 3.59 -18.76
N THR A 531 14.89 3.21 -20.03
CA THR A 531 13.80 2.64 -20.83
C THR A 531 13.25 1.37 -20.22
N LEU A 532 14.11 0.41 -19.88
CA LEU A 532 13.69 -0.88 -19.36
C LEU A 532 13.11 -0.77 -17.95
N SER A 533 13.61 0.17 -17.14
CA SER A 533 13.12 0.41 -15.77
C SER A 533 11.68 0.92 -15.74
N VAL A 534 11.29 1.77 -16.70
CA VAL A 534 9.91 2.29 -16.81
C VAL A 534 9.02 1.48 -17.76
N GLY A 535 9.60 0.55 -18.52
CA GLY A 535 8.90 -0.25 -19.52
C GLY A 535 8.38 0.53 -20.73
N SER A 536 9.01 1.66 -21.08
CA SER A 536 8.51 2.56 -22.15
C SER A 536 8.39 1.79 -23.48
N PRO A 537 7.19 1.71 -24.08
CA PRO A 537 6.96 0.91 -25.29
C PRO A 537 7.78 1.41 -26.50
N ASN A 538 8.07 2.71 -26.55
CA ASN A 538 8.80 3.32 -27.66
C ASN A 538 10.33 3.26 -27.50
N ASN A 539 10.81 2.66 -26.40
CA ASN A 539 12.22 2.65 -26.01
C ASN A 539 12.87 4.05 -26.03
N SER A 540 12.11 5.08 -25.66
CA SER A 540 12.51 6.48 -25.82
C SER A 540 12.67 7.25 -24.51
N PHE A 541 12.25 6.67 -23.38
CA PHE A 541 12.33 7.38 -22.11
C PHE A 541 13.79 7.57 -21.68
N SER A 542 14.10 8.78 -21.23
CA SER A 542 15.39 9.12 -20.62
C SER A 542 15.15 10.23 -19.61
N VAL A 543 15.71 10.07 -18.42
CA VAL A 543 15.59 11.06 -17.35
C VAL A 543 16.15 12.40 -17.81
N TYR A 544 15.40 13.49 -17.60
CA TYR A 544 15.86 14.84 -17.94
C TYR A 544 17.21 15.15 -17.29
N GLY A 545 18.12 15.80 -18.02
CA GLY A 545 19.46 16.12 -17.54
C GLY A 545 20.44 14.93 -17.57
N SER A 546 20.04 13.77 -18.11
CA SER A 546 20.96 12.66 -18.41
C SER A 546 21.58 12.77 -19.81
N ALA A 547 22.48 11.84 -20.14
CA ALA A 547 23.08 11.77 -21.48
C ALA A 547 22.04 11.60 -22.60
N GLY A 548 20.96 10.85 -22.37
CA GLY A 548 19.88 10.64 -23.34
C GLY A 548 18.97 11.85 -23.54
N ARG A 549 18.85 12.71 -22.53
CA ARG A 549 18.06 13.94 -22.57
C ARG A 549 18.79 15.08 -21.87
N PRO A 550 19.86 15.65 -22.47
CA PRO A 550 20.66 16.68 -21.83
C PRO A 550 19.82 17.90 -21.44
N ALA A 551 20.11 18.47 -20.28
CA ALA A 551 19.44 19.67 -19.83
C ALA A 551 19.70 20.82 -20.80
N ASN A 552 18.63 21.40 -21.32
CA ASN A 552 18.67 22.53 -22.25
C ASN A 552 18.01 23.80 -21.67
N ALA A 553 17.43 23.70 -20.48
CA ALA A 553 16.77 24.80 -19.78
C ALA A 553 17.62 25.30 -18.61
N THR A 554 17.54 26.60 -18.36
CA THR A 554 18.01 27.17 -17.09
C THR A 554 17.05 26.76 -15.97
N GLN A 555 17.55 26.67 -14.74
CA GLN A 555 16.74 26.34 -13.57
C GLN A 555 15.48 27.24 -13.52
N PRO A 556 14.25 26.68 -13.59
CA PRO A 556 13.04 27.47 -13.79
C PRO A 556 12.65 28.33 -12.59
N TYR A 557 12.86 27.83 -11.37
CA TYR A 557 12.54 28.50 -10.11
C TYR A 557 13.66 28.31 -9.09
N ALA A 558 13.88 29.29 -8.20
CA ALA A 558 14.77 29.12 -7.06
C ALA A 558 14.09 28.22 -6.01
N ALA A 559 14.86 27.43 -5.26
CA ALA A 559 14.30 26.54 -4.24
C ALA A 559 13.41 27.26 -3.20
N ASN A 560 13.78 28.48 -2.81
CA ASN A 560 13.01 29.30 -1.87
C ASN A 560 11.63 29.76 -2.40
N ASP A 561 11.45 29.74 -3.72
CA ASP A 561 10.21 30.07 -4.42
C ASP A 561 9.34 28.82 -4.67
N ILE A 562 9.76 27.66 -4.18
CA ILE A 562 9.01 26.40 -4.25
C ILE A 562 8.64 25.96 -2.83
N ILE A 563 7.42 25.46 -2.66
CA ILE A 563 7.05 24.65 -1.50
C ILE A 563 6.42 23.33 -1.95
N ILE A 564 6.56 22.31 -1.12
CA ILE A 564 5.82 21.05 -1.27
C ILE A 564 4.71 21.02 -0.22
N LEU A 565 3.48 20.77 -0.64
CA LEU A 565 2.34 20.46 0.22
C LEU A 565 2.14 18.95 0.27
N SER A 566 1.94 18.41 1.46
CA SER A 566 1.55 17.01 1.68
C SER A 566 0.59 16.89 2.84
N ASP A 567 0.02 15.72 3.03
CA ASP A 567 -0.79 15.29 4.16
C ASP A 567 -0.09 14.18 4.98
N GLY A 568 1.22 14.02 4.82
CA GLY A 568 1.99 13.00 5.53
C GLY A 568 1.86 11.61 4.90
N LEU A 569 1.11 11.45 3.81
CA LEU A 569 0.91 10.16 3.14
C LEU A 569 1.81 9.96 1.91
N CYS A 570 2.77 10.86 1.72
CA CYS A 570 3.81 10.71 0.70
C CYS A 570 4.69 9.49 1.02
N SER A 571 4.70 8.52 0.09
CA SER A 571 5.28 7.19 0.28
C SER A 571 6.18 6.77 -0.90
N SER A 572 7.11 5.85 -0.69
CA SER A 572 7.89 5.22 -1.76
C SER A 572 8.59 6.28 -2.66
N THR A 573 8.41 6.22 -3.97
CA THR A 573 8.88 7.23 -4.94
C THR A 573 8.53 8.67 -4.59
N CYS A 574 7.36 8.93 -3.97
CA CYS A 574 7.04 10.28 -3.50
C CYS A 574 8.00 10.73 -2.40
N ALA A 575 8.30 9.84 -1.44
CA ALA A 575 9.23 10.14 -0.37
C ALA A 575 10.67 10.34 -0.90
N LEU A 576 11.07 9.59 -1.94
CA LEU A 576 12.32 9.82 -2.68
C LEU A 576 12.34 11.22 -3.33
N PHE A 577 11.25 11.62 -4.00
CA PHE A 577 11.13 12.95 -4.58
C PHE A 577 11.24 14.05 -3.51
N MET A 578 10.52 13.90 -2.39
CA MET A 578 10.62 14.81 -1.25
C MET A 578 12.03 14.87 -0.67
N GLU A 579 12.71 13.73 -0.51
CA GLU A 579 14.10 13.70 -0.02
C GLU A 579 15.01 14.53 -0.92
N MET A 580 14.95 14.33 -2.24
CA MET A 580 15.76 15.10 -3.19
C MET A 580 15.42 16.60 -3.16
N MET A 581 14.13 16.94 -3.20
CA MET A 581 13.69 18.35 -3.22
C MET A 581 14.03 19.07 -1.92
N HIS A 582 13.80 18.44 -0.76
CA HIS A 582 14.00 19.06 0.55
C HIS A 582 15.48 19.10 0.95
N HIS A 583 16.18 17.95 0.91
CA HIS A 583 17.56 17.84 1.41
C HIS A 583 18.62 18.24 0.38
N GLU A 584 18.38 17.99 -0.90
CA GLU A 584 19.40 18.23 -1.92
C GLU A 584 19.23 19.57 -2.62
N ALA A 585 17.99 20.07 -2.75
CA ALA A 585 17.69 21.38 -3.34
C ALA A 585 17.28 22.46 -2.33
N GLY A 586 16.88 22.10 -1.10
CA GLY A 586 16.48 23.07 -0.07
C GLY A 586 15.06 23.62 -0.20
N VAL A 587 14.15 22.86 -0.84
CA VAL A 587 12.73 23.22 -0.96
C VAL A 587 12.01 22.99 0.36
N ARG A 588 11.19 23.96 0.80
CA ARG A 588 10.46 23.85 2.07
C ARG A 588 9.19 23.01 1.93
N THR A 589 8.80 22.36 3.02
CA THR A 589 7.64 21.45 3.08
C THR A 589 6.57 21.97 4.03
N VAL A 590 5.31 21.80 3.63
CA VAL A 590 4.11 22.06 4.43
C VAL A 590 3.33 20.77 4.54
N VAL A 591 2.93 20.40 5.75
CA VAL A 591 2.09 19.22 5.97
C VAL A 591 0.73 19.59 6.58
N ALA A 592 -0.34 19.04 6.04
CA ALA A 592 -1.71 19.33 6.43
C ALA A 592 -2.36 18.19 7.24
N GLY A 593 -3.09 18.55 8.29
CA GLY A 593 -3.89 17.63 9.09
C GLY A 593 -3.14 16.98 10.25
N GLY A 594 -3.37 15.68 10.43
CA GLY A 594 -2.91 14.86 11.56
C GLY A 594 -3.82 14.95 12.79
N LEU A 595 -3.42 14.28 13.87
CA LEU A 595 -4.11 14.30 15.16
C LEU A 595 -4.36 15.74 15.69
N PRO A 596 -5.43 15.98 16.46
CA PRO A 596 -5.80 17.28 17.03
C PRO A 596 -4.91 17.65 18.23
N VAL A 597 -3.61 17.73 17.98
CA VAL A 597 -2.57 18.15 18.93
C VAL A 597 -1.65 19.16 18.27
N TYR A 598 -1.12 20.08 19.06
CA TYR A 598 -0.04 20.98 18.65
C TYR A 598 1.27 20.20 18.45
N GLY A 599 2.22 20.79 17.71
CA GLY A 599 3.50 20.14 17.42
C GLY A 599 3.73 19.79 15.94
N PRO A 600 4.93 19.31 15.60
CA PRO A 600 5.33 18.97 14.24
C PRO A 600 4.62 17.71 13.74
N MET A 601 4.77 17.46 12.44
CA MET A 601 4.33 16.25 11.73
C MET A 601 5.32 16.03 10.58
N GLN A 602 5.59 14.78 10.23
CA GLN A 602 6.42 14.41 9.10
C GLN A 602 5.75 14.78 7.78
N ALA A 603 6.55 15.30 6.83
CA ALA A 603 6.07 15.53 5.47
C ALA A 603 5.90 14.21 4.69
N PRO A 604 6.89 13.29 4.69
CA PRO A 604 6.69 11.89 4.32
C PRO A 604 6.50 11.04 5.59
N GLY A 605 5.27 10.60 5.83
CA GLY A 605 4.88 9.82 7.00
C GLY A 605 4.59 8.34 6.72
N LEU A 606 4.77 7.85 5.49
CA LEU A 606 4.68 6.43 5.12
C LEU A 606 6.07 5.87 4.77
N THR A 607 6.15 4.73 4.04
CA THR A 607 7.45 4.10 3.78
C THR A 607 8.38 4.99 2.97
N ARG A 608 9.66 4.97 3.36
CA ARG A 608 10.79 5.65 2.71
C ARG A 608 11.79 4.62 2.15
N GLY A 609 11.30 3.41 1.86
CA GLY A 609 12.03 2.38 1.11
C GLY A 609 12.30 2.79 -0.33
N ALA A 610 13.42 2.31 -0.90
CA ALA A 610 13.83 2.61 -2.27
C ALA A 610 13.24 1.63 -3.30
N ARG A 611 12.80 0.43 -2.88
CA ARG A 611 12.23 -0.58 -3.79
C ARG A 611 11.24 -1.50 -3.09
N SER A 612 9.96 -1.30 -3.36
CA SER A 612 8.95 -2.34 -3.16
C SER A 612 9.22 -3.46 -4.15
N TYR A 613 9.23 -4.71 -3.71
CA TYR A 613 9.56 -5.86 -4.52
C TYR A 613 8.55 -6.97 -4.27
N GLY A 614 7.88 -7.40 -5.34
CA GLY A 614 6.83 -8.41 -5.27
C GLY A 614 7.38 -9.77 -4.87
N MET A 615 6.62 -10.52 -4.08
CA MET A 615 6.96 -11.89 -3.70
C MET A 615 6.97 -12.82 -4.91
N ASP A 616 6.08 -12.59 -5.87
CA ASP A 616 6.05 -13.26 -7.17
C ASP A 616 7.35 -13.03 -7.96
N ILE A 617 7.83 -11.79 -8.01
CA ILE A 617 9.10 -11.44 -8.66
C ILE A 617 10.28 -12.07 -7.91
N LEU A 618 10.26 -12.04 -6.56
CA LEU A 618 11.29 -12.66 -5.74
C LEU A 618 11.38 -14.16 -5.99
N ASP A 619 10.25 -14.86 -5.96
CA ASP A 619 10.18 -16.29 -6.17
C ASP A 619 10.61 -16.65 -7.60
N ALA A 620 10.19 -15.88 -8.61
CA ALA A 620 10.64 -16.09 -9.98
C ALA A 620 12.15 -15.89 -10.15
N ASN A 621 12.79 -14.98 -9.41
CA ASN A 621 14.24 -14.81 -9.42
C ASN A 621 14.97 -15.92 -8.64
N ILE A 622 14.37 -16.45 -7.58
CA ILE A 622 14.90 -17.62 -6.86
C ILE A 622 14.86 -18.85 -7.78
N ASP A 623 13.72 -19.15 -8.39
CA ASP A 623 13.56 -20.26 -9.34
C ASP A 623 14.52 -20.14 -10.53
N TYR A 624 14.69 -18.92 -11.05
CA TYR A 624 15.63 -18.66 -12.14
C TYR A 624 17.08 -18.93 -11.73
N ALA A 625 17.49 -18.50 -10.53
CA ALA A 625 18.83 -18.78 -10.02
C ALA A 625 19.04 -20.28 -9.75
N GLU A 626 18.04 -20.99 -9.22
CA GLU A 626 18.09 -22.45 -9.03
C GLU A 626 18.32 -23.16 -10.36
N ALA A 627 17.54 -22.81 -11.39
CA ALA A 627 17.66 -23.41 -12.72
C ALA A 627 19.03 -23.14 -13.38
N LEU A 628 19.61 -21.95 -13.17
CA LEU A 628 20.98 -21.65 -13.62
C LEU A 628 22.02 -22.51 -12.91
N LEU A 629 21.93 -22.66 -11.59
CA LEU A 629 22.85 -23.51 -10.81
C LEU A 629 22.76 -24.98 -11.22
N GLU A 630 21.54 -25.50 -11.45
CA GLU A 630 21.32 -26.85 -11.97
C GLU A 630 21.95 -27.05 -13.34
N TRP A 631 21.82 -26.05 -14.22
CA TRP A 631 22.41 -26.07 -15.56
C TRP A 631 23.95 -26.08 -15.53
N GLU A 632 24.55 -25.27 -14.64
CA GLU A 632 26.00 -25.23 -14.43
C GLU A 632 26.54 -26.47 -13.69
N LYS A 633 25.64 -27.32 -13.17
CA LYS A 633 25.96 -28.48 -12.31
C LYS A 633 26.70 -28.07 -11.03
N ASP A 634 26.37 -26.90 -10.48
CA ASP A 634 26.91 -26.48 -9.20
C ASP A 634 26.31 -27.35 -8.08
N PRO A 635 27.14 -28.02 -7.25
CA PRO A 635 26.65 -28.88 -6.18
C PRO A 635 26.10 -28.13 -4.95
N ASN A 636 26.10 -26.80 -4.89
CA ASN A 636 25.73 -26.01 -3.70
C ASN A 636 24.52 -25.05 -3.85
N PRO A 637 23.32 -25.51 -4.27
CA PRO A 637 22.12 -24.66 -4.24
C PRO A 637 21.54 -24.42 -2.83
N PHE A 638 22.15 -24.98 -1.78
CA PHE A 638 21.59 -25.10 -0.41
C PHE A 638 21.24 -23.79 0.32
N PHE A 639 21.53 -22.63 -0.26
CA PHE A 639 21.23 -21.32 0.33
C PHE A 639 19.98 -20.65 -0.24
N LEU A 640 19.47 -21.11 -1.38
CA LEU A 640 18.20 -20.63 -1.92
C LEU A 640 17.04 -21.35 -1.20
N PRO A 641 15.98 -20.61 -0.80
CA PRO A 641 14.84 -21.22 -0.15
C PRO A 641 14.04 -22.02 -1.19
N ASN A 642 13.66 -23.24 -0.84
CA ASN A 642 12.86 -24.10 -1.72
C ASN A 642 11.50 -23.46 -2.01
N ARG A 643 11.26 -23.10 -3.28
CA ARG A 643 9.96 -22.61 -3.76
C ARG A 643 9.18 -23.65 -4.58
N THR A 644 9.78 -24.82 -4.82
CA THR A 644 9.21 -25.92 -5.62
C THR A 644 8.11 -26.70 -4.88
N GLU A 645 8.13 -26.71 -3.55
CA GLU A 645 7.00 -27.19 -2.76
C GLU A 645 5.83 -26.22 -2.96
N ALA A 646 4.82 -26.68 -3.70
CA ALA A 646 3.65 -25.89 -4.05
C ALA A 646 3.15 -25.14 -2.82
N LEU A 647 3.25 -23.80 -2.83
CA LEU A 647 2.66 -22.96 -1.80
C LEU A 647 1.19 -23.32 -1.60
N ASP A 648 0.87 -24.09 -0.58
CA ASP A 648 -0.51 -24.53 -0.36
C ASP A 648 -1.45 -23.33 -0.12
N VAL A 649 -0.91 -22.14 0.14
CA VAL A 649 -1.65 -20.88 0.24
C VAL A 649 -1.56 -20.07 -1.05
N PHE A 650 -2.71 -19.64 -1.56
CA PHE A 650 -2.87 -18.66 -2.61
C PHE A 650 -2.64 -17.25 -2.06
N VAL A 651 -1.61 -16.58 -2.58
CA VAL A 651 -1.29 -15.18 -2.28
C VAL A 651 -1.79 -14.34 -3.45
N LEU A 652 -2.69 -13.40 -3.19
CA LEU A 652 -3.15 -12.46 -4.20
C LEU A 652 -2.05 -11.41 -4.42
N ALA A 653 -1.68 -10.66 -3.39
CA ALA A 653 -0.59 -9.69 -3.51
C ALA A 653 0.33 -9.82 -2.30
N GLY A 654 1.60 -9.49 -2.48
CA GLY A 654 2.56 -9.55 -1.40
C GLY A 654 3.87 -8.93 -1.84
N SER A 655 4.44 -8.08 -1.01
CA SER A 655 5.70 -7.42 -1.31
C SER A 655 6.53 -7.18 -0.07
N ILE A 656 7.81 -6.91 -0.31
CA ILE A 656 8.80 -6.51 0.70
C ILE A 656 9.47 -5.20 0.27
N ASN A 657 10.08 -4.52 1.22
CA ASN A 657 11.04 -3.46 0.97
C ASN A 657 12.43 -4.08 0.72
N LEU A 658 12.77 -4.31 -0.55
CA LEU A 658 14.02 -4.97 -0.92
C LEU A 658 15.25 -4.06 -0.70
N ARG A 659 15.07 -2.73 -0.85
CA ARG A 659 16.17 -1.77 -0.72
C ARG A 659 15.82 -0.62 0.20
N ASP A 660 16.70 -0.40 1.17
CA ASP A 660 16.68 0.80 1.99
C ASP A 660 17.27 1.98 1.23
N GLN A 661 16.64 3.15 1.34
CA GLN A 661 17.28 4.41 0.98
C GLN A 661 18.12 4.92 2.15
N VAL A 662 19.33 5.40 1.88
CA VAL A 662 20.27 5.93 2.89
C VAL A 662 20.87 7.25 2.44
N ARG A 663 21.17 8.14 3.40
CA ARG A 663 21.90 9.38 3.13
C ARG A 663 23.38 9.13 2.90
N LYS A 664 24.05 10.09 2.29
CA LYS A 664 25.49 10.01 2.00
C LYS A 664 26.30 9.91 3.29
N GLY A 665 27.02 8.80 3.45
CA GLY A 665 27.88 8.56 4.61
C GLY A 665 27.13 8.16 5.89
N GLU A 666 25.85 7.79 5.78
CA GLU A 666 25.03 7.32 6.89
C GLU A 666 24.58 5.87 6.70
N ASP A 667 24.34 5.20 7.83
CA ASP A 667 23.87 3.83 7.85
C ASP A 667 22.39 3.67 8.23
N ILE A 668 21.75 4.70 8.78
CA ILE A 668 20.34 4.59 9.19
C ILE A 668 19.47 4.71 7.94
N PRO A 669 18.63 3.71 7.62
CA PRO A 669 17.66 3.83 6.53
C PRO A 669 16.72 5.00 6.78
N LEU A 670 16.34 5.71 5.71
CA LEU A 670 15.42 6.85 5.81
C LEU A 670 14.08 6.48 6.46
N GLN A 671 13.66 5.21 6.38
CA GLN A 671 12.51 4.64 7.10
C GLN A 671 12.51 4.96 8.62
N PHE A 672 13.69 5.07 9.24
CA PHE A 672 13.84 5.27 10.68
C PHE A 672 14.28 6.69 11.06
N VAL A 673 14.40 7.58 10.08
CA VAL A 673 14.78 8.99 10.27
C VAL A 673 13.50 9.82 10.32
N TYR A 674 13.29 10.52 11.44
CA TYR A 674 12.19 11.48 11.55
C TYR A 674 12.40 12.64 10.57
N GLU A 675 11.35 13.06 9.87
CA GLU A 675 11.41 14.07 8.80
C GLU A 675 10.27 15.09 8.91
N ALA A 676 10.35 15.96 9.92
CA ALA A 676 9.34 17.00 10.15
C ALA A 676 9.22 17.97 8.97
N ALA A 677 7.99 18.38 8.68
CA ALA A 677 7.75 19.49 7.78
C ALA A 677 8.27 20.82 8.35
N ASP A 678 8.57 21.80 7.48
CA ASP A 678 8.91 23.17 7.91
C ASP A 678 7.74 23.85 8.62
N CYS A 679 6.51 23.52 8.20
CA CYS A 679 5.28 24.06 8.73
C CYS A 679 4.18 23.00 8.71
N ARG A 680 3.45 22.85 9.83
CA ARG A 680 2.22 22.05 9.88
C ARG A 680 1.01 22.98 9.88
N ILE A 681 -0.04 22.65 9.13
CA ILE A 681 -1.30 23.40 9.08
C ILE A 681 -2.50 22.49 9.35
N PHE A 682 -3.58 23.01 9.91
CA PHE A 682 -4.84 22.28 10.01
C PHE A 682 -5.73 22.56 8.80
N TYR A 683 -6.52 21.58 8.38
CA TYR A 683 -7.63 21.84 7.47
C TYR A 683 -8.66 22.75 8.15
N THR A 684 -9.24 23.65 7.38
CA THR A 684 -10.33 24.53 7.78
C THR A 684 -11.56 24.23 6.93
N PRO A 685 -12.76 24.72 7.29
CA PRO A 685 -13.93 24.56 6.42
C PRO A 685 -13.64 25.08 5.01
N ARG A 686 -12.85 26.16 4.87
CA ARG A 686 -12.52 26.74 3.57
C ARG A 686 -11.51 25.95 2.76
N THR A 687 -10.76 25.01 3.35
CA THR A 687 -9.64 24.35 2.67
C THR A 687 -9.83 22.85 2.47
N VAL A 688 -10.64 22.18 3.30
CA VAL A 688 -10.80 20.72 3.25
C VAL A 688 -11.40 20.22 1.92
N PHE A 689 -12.31 20.99 1.31
CA PHE A 689 -12.95 20.68 0.03
C PHE A 689 -12.75 21.78 -1.03
N ASN A 690 -11.72 22.62 -0.88
CA ASN A 690 -11.38 23.64 -1.87
C ASN A 690 -9.86 23.78 -1.93
N TYR A 691 -9.26 23.11 -2.91
CA TYR A 691 -7.81 22.98 -3.00
C TYR A 691 -7.15 24.26 -3.48
N THR A 692 -7.84 25.12 -4.23
CA THR A 692 -7.34 26.48 -4.50
C THR A 692 -7.10 27.25 -3.20
N ALA A 693 -8.04 27.17 -2.25
CA ALA A 693 -7.88 27.79 -0.95
C ALA A 693 -6.79 27.09 -0.12
N LEU A 694 -6.67 25.76 -0.19
CA LEU A 694 -5.63 25.01 0.52
C LEU A 694 -4.21 25.34 0.01
N TRP A 695 -3.99 25.36 -1.31
CA TRP A 695 -2.70 25.71 -1.90
C TRP A 695 -2.30 27.14 -1.54
N GLN A 696 -3.25 28.08 -1.60
CA GLN A 696 -3.01 29.45 -1.16
C GLN A 696 -2.71 29.52 0.34
N TYR A 697 -3.41 28.74 1.17
CA TYR A 697 -3.19 28.69 2.61
C TYR A 697 -1.80 28.16 2.98
N ALA A 698 -1.34 27.08 2.33
CA ALA A 698 0.00 26.54 2.49
C ALA A 698 1.08 27.53 2.02
N ALA A 699 0.86 28.18 0.88
CA ALA A 699 1.74 29.23 0.36
C ALA A 699 1.85 30.42 1.33
N ASP A 700 0.72 30.86 1.88
CA ASP A 700 0.70 31.98 2.83
C ASP A 700 1.41 31.61 4.13
N ALA A 701 1.22 30.40 4.64
CA ALA A 701 1.92 29.93 5.84
C ALA A 701 3.45 30.02 5.73
N ILE A 702 4.00 29.87 4.53
CA ILE A 702 5.44 29.90 4.29
C ILE A 702 5.97 31.28 3.87
N TRP A 703 5.22 32.04 3.07
CA TRP A 703 5.73 33.26 2.44
C TRP A 703 5.18 34.56 3.00
N THR A 704 3.99 34.57 3.59
CA THR A 704 3.29 35.83 3.93
C THR A 704 2.89 35.91 5.41
N ASN A 705 2.41 34.81 5.99
CA ASN A 705 1.94 34.74 7.36
C ASN A 705 2.35 33.44 8.08
N PRO A 706 3.56 33.40 8.68
CA PRO A 706 4.01 32.24 9.46
C PRO A 706 3.14 31.89 10.67
N SER A 707 2.23 32.77 11.11
CA SER A 707 1.32 32.47 12.22
C SER A 707 0.26 31.42 11.85
N LEU A 708 0.14 31.07 10.57
CA LEU A 708 -0.74 30.00 10.09
C LEU A 708 -0.16 28.61 10.38
N CYS A 709 1.15 28.51 10.60
CA CYS A 709 1.75 27.28 11.10
C CYS A 709 1.25 27.00 12.51
N ILE A 710 0.85 25.75 12.75
CA ILE A 710 0.37 25.28 14.04
C ILE A 710 1.39 25.61 15.13
N LYS A 711 0.89 25.99 16.30
CA LYS A 711 1.71 26.26 17.47
C LYS A 711 2.71 25.10 17.70
N ASP A 712 3.97 25.46 17.94
CA ASP A 712 5.06 24.54 18.22
C ASP A 712 5.35 23.52 17.09
N SER A 713 4.92 23.78 15.85
CA SER A 713 5.16 22.86 14.71
C SER A 713 6.40 23.16 13.87
N THR A 714 7.06 24.31 14.07
CA THR A 714 8.19 24.77 13.26
C THR A 714 9.52 24.58 13.98
N GLY A 715 10.63 24.58 13.23
CA GLY A 715 11.99 24.47 13.79
C GLY A 715 12.48 23.03 14.02
N PHE A 716 11.73 22.02 13.55
CA PHE A 716 12.11 20.61 13.63
C PHE A 716 12.70 20.05 12.33
N SER A 717 12.39 20.67 11.18
CA SER A 717 12.92 20.30 9.86
C SER A 717 14.44 20.48 9.78
N SER A 718 15.11 19.60 9.01
CA SER A 718 16.56 19.55 8.87
C SER A 718 17.02 19.65 7.41
N ILE A 719 16.86 20.81 6.76
CA ILE A 719 17.26 21.02 5.35
C ILE A 719 18.77 20.75 5.08
N ASN A 720 19.65 20.86 6.09
CA ASN A 720 21.11 20.79 5.92
C ASN A 720 21.85 19.98 7.00
N THR A 721 21.14 19.20 7.81
CA THR A 721 21.75 18.53 8.96
C THR A 721 21.41 17.06 9.01
N THR A 722 22.42 16.22 9.21
CA THR A 722 22.32 14.78 9.53
C THR A 722 21.67 14.49 10.89
N LYS A 723 21.28 15.54 11.63
CA LYS A 723 20.61 15.47 12.92
C LYS A 723 19.24 16.13 12.80
N THR A 724 18.18 15.33 12.78
CA THR A 724 16.82 15.83 12.94
C THR A 724 16.61 16.23 14.41
N ALA A 725 16.04 17.41 14.65
CA ALA A 725 15.52 17.73 15.98
C ALA A 725 14.31 16.84 16.24
N ILE A 726 14.43 15.95 17.23
CA ILE A 726 13.35 15.03 17.59
C ILE A 726 12.43 15.79 18.54
N PRO A 727 11.12 15.91 18.27
CA PRO A 727 10.19 16.40 19.27
C PRO A 727 10.29 15.53 20.53
N THR A 728 10.14 16.12 21.71
CA THR A 728 10.08 15.35 22.97
C THR A 728 9.03 14.27 22.78
N ALA A 729 9.45 13.00 22.69
CA ALA A 729 8.60 11.91 22.22
C ALA A 729 7.23 12.00 22.91
N SER A 730 6.18 12.24 22.13
CA SER A 730 4.86 11.76 22.52
C SER A 730 5.07 10.26 22.64
N ALA A 731 5.03 9.73 23.86
CA ALA A 731 5.16 8.30 24.07
C ALA A 731 4.29 7.59 23.01
N PRO A 732 4.82 6.59 22.28
CA PRO A 732 3.99 5.85 21.35
C PRO A 732 2.71 5.45 22.09
N PRO A 733 1.52 5.71 21.50
CA PRO A 733 0.27 5.51 22.21
C PRO A 733 0.28 4.11 22.80
N SER A 734 -0.04 4.01 24.10
CA SER A 734 -0.08 2.72 24.79
C SER A 734 -1.04 1.83 24.00
N GLU A 735 -0.53 0.73 23.43
CA GLU A 735 -1.35 -0.32 22.84
C GLU A 735 -2.32 -0.81 23.93
N THR A 736 -3.53 -0.26 23.92
CA THR A 736 -4.58 -0.69 24.83
C THR A 736 -5.38 -1.71 24.02
N PRO A 737 -5.35 -3.00 24.38
CA PRO A 737 -6.06 -4.03 23.64
C PRO A 737 -7.54 -3.65 23.44
N SER A 738 -7.99 -3.68 22.19
CA SER A 738 -9.40 -3.45 21.82
C SER A 738 -10.37 -4.32 22.65
N PRO A 739 -11.55 -3.80 23.05
CA PRO A 739 -12.56 -4.57 23.78
C PRO A 739 -13.44 -5.54 22.95
N ALA A 740 -13.12 -5.84 21.68
CA ALA A 740 -13.89 -6.78 20.83
C ALA A 740 -12.97 -7.88 20.22
N PRO A 741 -13.49 -9.07 19.85
CA PRO A 741 -12.88 -10.36 20.19
C PRO A 741 -11.68 -10.73 19.29
N ALA A 742 -10.52 -10.17 19.58
CA ALA A 742 -9.23 -10.70 19.15
C ALA A 742 -8.23 -10.66 20.31
N LYS A 743 -8.57 -11.34 21.43
CA LYS A 743 -7.65 -11.49 22.57
C LYS A 743 -6.33 -12.15 22.18
N LEU A 744 -6.24 -12.86 21.04
CA LEU A 744 -4.99 -13.49 20.63
C LEU A 744 -3.92 -12.48 20.17
N GLY A 745 -4.29 -11.35 19.53
CA GLY A 745 -3.34 -10.32 19.12
C GLY A 745 -2.65 -9.64 20.31
N SER A 746 -3.41 -9.30 21.35
CA SER A 746 -2.88 -8.73 22.60
C SER A 746 -2.16 -9.75 23.48
N ILE A 747 -2.55 -11.02 23.42
CA ILE A 747 -1.81 -12.12 24.05
C ILE A 747 -0.48 -12.38 23.31
N ILE A 748 -0.45 -12.26 21.98
CA ILE A 748 0.78 -12.36 21.17
C ILE A 748 1.70 -11.18 21.46
N MET A 749 1.22 -9.95 21.65
CA MET A 749 2.07 -8.83 22.08
C MET A 749 2.61 -9.00 23.51
N SER A 750 1.80 -9.50 24.45
CA SER A 750 2.23 -9.68 25.85
C SER A 750 3.12 -10.89 26.11
N MET A 751 3.02 -11.95 25.31
CA MET A 751 3.79 -13.19 25.45
C MET A 751 5.14 -13.20 24.69
N ILE A 752 5.66 -12.08 24.15
CA ILE A 752 6.97 -12.02 23.44
C ILE A 752 8.15 -12.20 24.44
N SER A 753 7.89 -12.82 25.60
CA SER A 753 8.73 -12.72 26.80
C SER A 753 9.11 -14.05 27.47
N SER A 754 8.75 -15.26 26.97
CA SER A 754 9.28 -16.54 27.52
C SER A 754 9.04 -17.81 26.65
N PRO A 755 9.85 -18.90 26.78
CA PRO A 755 9.89 -20.03 25.83
C PRO A 755 9.41 -21.41 26.38
N SER A 756 8.97 -22.32 25.47
CA SER A 756 9.32 -23.78 25.38
C SER A 756 8.20 -24.74 24.89
N ALA A 757 8.45 -25.37 23.71
CA ALA A 757 8.37 -26.79 23.22
C ALA A 757 7.14 -27.73 23.50
N ASN A 758 6.73 -28.74 22.67
CA ASN A 758 7.23 -29.41 21.44
C ASN A 758 6.19 -30.40 20.80
N GLN A 759 6.20 -30.54 19.44
CA GLN A 759 5.97 -31.71 18.49
C GLN A 759 4.61 -32.49 18.44
N LYS A 760 4.08 -33.07 17.32
CA LYS A 760 4.27 -33.18 15.83
C LYS A 760 3.00 -33.91 15.23
N PRO A 761 2.57 -33.71 13.95
CA PRO A 761 1.49 -34.51 13.30
C PRO A 761 1.89 -35.26 12.00
N ILE A 762 0.98 -36.07 11.45
CA ILE A 762 1.08 -36.89 10.21
C ILE A 762 -0.07 -36.51 9.24
N LEU A 763 0.20 -36.49 7.93
CA LEU A 763 -0.74 -36.18 6.83
C LEU A 763 -0.72 -37.27 5.76
N ASP A 764 -1.86 -37.50 5.06
CA ASP A 764 -1.94 -38.32 3.85
C ASP A 764 -2.88 -37.71 2.78
N SER A 765 -2.31 -37.59 1.57
CA SER A 765 -2.87 -37.75 0.21
C SER A 765 -3.78 -36.70 -0.50
N LYS A 766 -3.22 -36.27 -1.65
CA LYS A 766 -3.78 -36.10 -3.03
C LYS A 766 -4.45 -34.75 -3.41
N PHE A 767 -3.67 -33.95 -4.14
CA PHE A 767 -3.96 -32.62 -4.67
C PHE A 767 -4.78 -32.60 -5.98
N GLN A 768 -5.71 -31.63 -6.08
CA GLN A 768 -6.51 -31.26 -7.26
C GLN A 768 -6.03 -29.92 -7.85
N VAL A 769 -6.47 -29.63 -9.07
CA VAL A 769 -5.97 -28.61 -10.02
C VAL A 769 -6.04 -27.18 -9.47
N ARG A 770 -4.89 -26.47 -9.42
CA ARG A 770 -4.83 -25.00 -9.26
C ARG A 770 -5.46 -24.32 -10.48
N SER A 771 -6.19 -23.21 -10.25
CA SER A 771 -6.79 -22.35 -11.29
C SER A 771 -5.93 -22.28 -12.58
N THR A 772 -6.47 -22.79 -13.70
CA THR A 772 -5.91 -22.52 -15.02
C THR A 772 -6.33 -21.11 -15.42
N SER A 773 -5.54 -20.11 -15.02
CA SER A 773 -5.83 -18.70 -15.28
C SER A 773 -5.92 -18.42 -16.79
N ARG A 774 -6.95 -17.68 -17.22
CA ARG A 774 -7.02 -17.07 -18.57
C ARG A 774 -6.10 -15.85 -18.73
N ASP A 775 -5.49 -15.40 -17.63
CA ASP A 775 -4.56 -14.29 -17.66
C ASP A 775 -3.45 -14.53 -18.69
N GLY A 776 -3.25 -13.58 -19.58
CA GLY A 776 -2.27 -13.67 -20.66
C GLY A 776 -2.75 -14.39 -21.94
N GLN A 777 -3.95 -14.98 -21.98
CA GLN A 777 -4.49 -15.60 -23.20
C GLN A 777 -5.05 -14.57 -24.17
N PRO A 778 -4.95 -14.76 -25.50
CA PRO A 778 -5.57 -13.86 -26.48
C PRO A 778 -7.09 -13.75 -26.26
N CYS A 779 -7.66 -12.56 -26.43
CA CYS A 779 -9.10 -12.41 -26.36
C CYS A 779 -9.77 -13.22 -27.48
N PRO A 780 -10.92 -13.86 -27.20
CA PRO A 780 -11.72 -14.49 -28.25
C PRO A 780 -12.20 -13.44 -29.27
N THR A 781 -12.62 -13.90 -30.45
CA THR A 781 -13.05 -13.03 -31.56
C THR A 781 -14.26 -12.16 -31.24
N ASN A 782 -15.08 -12.54 -30.25
CA ASN A 782 -16.19 -11.72 -29.75
C ASN A 782 -15.75 -10.66 -28.73
N GLY A 783 -14.48 -10.64 -28.31
CA GLY A 783 -13.93 -9.73 -27.31
C GLY A 783 -14.29 -10.06 -25.86
N GLU A 784 -15.01 -11.15 -25.60
CA GLU A 784 -15.49 -11.51 -24.26
C GLU A 784 -14.62 -12.61 -23.63
N CYS A 785 -13.83 -12.24 -22.62
CA CYS A 785 -12.92 -13.14 -21.93
C CYS A 785 -13.58 -14.07 -20.90
N GLY A 786 -14.91 -14.09 -20.83
CA GLY A 786 -15.66 -14.74 -19.76
C GLY A 786 -15.84 -13.82 -18.53
N LYS A 787 -16.71 -14.21 -17.62
CA LYS A 787 -16.93 -13.48 -16.37
C LYS A 787 -15.65 -13.57 -15.52
N GLY A 788 -15.27 -12.47 -14.88
CA GLY A 788 -14.02 -12.40 -14.10
C GLY A 788 -12.77 -12.05 -14.89
N PHE A 789 -12.83 -11.94 -16.22
CA PHE A 789 -11.74 -11.43 -17.05
C PHE A 789 -12.22 -10.26 -17.92
N PHE A 790 -11.29 -9.38 -18.28
CA PHE A 790 -11.51 -8.24 -19.16
C PHE A 790 -10.60 -8.38 -20.38
N CYS A 791 -11.09 -8.02 -21.57
CA CYS A 791 -10.25 -8.00 -22.76
C CYS A 791 -9.51 -6.68 -22.85
N PHE A 792 -8.21 -6.69 -22.56
CA PHE A 792 -7.35 -5.51 -22.56
C PHE A 792 -6.33 -5.58 -23.69
N GLN A 793 -5.99 -4.44 -24.29
CA GLN A 793 -4.93 -4.38 -25.30
C GLN A 793 -3.57 -4.41 -24.60
N THR A 794 -2.88 -5.56 -24.68
CA THR A 794 -1.55 -5.73 -24.09
C THR A 794 -0.48 -5.64 -25.17
N PHE A 795 0.73 -5.21 -24.82
CA PHE A 795 1.87 -5.33 -25.73
C PHE A 795 2.42 -6.75 -25.65
N THR A 796 2.44 -7.48 -26.76
CA THR A 796 2.79 -8.91 -26.72
C THR A 796 3.97 -9.27 -27.60
N THR A 797 4.17 -8.58 -28.73
CA THR A 797 5.28 -8.88 -29.65
C THR A 797 5.78 -7.62 -30.33
N CYS A 798 7.07 -7.53 -30.67
CA CYS A 798 7.58 -6.45 -31.51
C CYS A 798 7.93 -6.97 -32.90
N ALA A 799 7.19 -6.56 -33.93
CA ALA A 799 7.64 -6.71 -35.30
C ALA A 799 8.55 -5.52 -35.65
N SER A 800 9.83 -5.78 -35.93
CA SER A 800 10.81 -4.74 -36.34
C SER A 800 11.12 -3.67 -35.27
N GLY A 801 11.08 -4.03 -33.98
CA GLY A 801 11.40 -3.10 -32.89
C GLY A 801 10.29 -2.12 -32.52
N LYS A 802 9.05 -2.36 -32.99
CA LYS A 802 7.86 -1.62 -32.55
C LYS A 802 6.90 -2.56 -31.81
N PRO A 803 6.40 -2.20 -30.62
CA PRO A 803 5.40 -2.97 -29.91
C PRO A 803 4.13 -3.14 -30.73
N THR A 804 3.59 -4.35 -30.74
CA THR A 804 2.28 -4.67 -31.33
C THR A 804 1.31 -4.94 -30.19
N LEU A 805 0.19 -4.21 -30.19
CA LEU A 805 -0.92 -4.43 -29.28
C LEU A 805 -1.67 -5.69 -29.72
N VAL A 806 -1.88 -6.62 -28.78
CA VAL A 806 -2.74 -7.78 -28.95
C VAL A 806 -3.82 -7.74 -27.86
N PRO A 807 -5.09 -7.93 -28.21
CA PRO A 807 -6.15 -8.11 -27.23
C PRO A 807 -5.85 -9.38 -26.42
N THR A 808 -5.72 -9.23 -25.10
CA THR A 808 -5.41 -10.30 -24.14
C THR A 808 -6.38 -10.25 -22.97
N CYS A 809 -6.82 -11.41 -22.51
CA CYS A 809 -7.65 -11.58 -21.33
C CYS A 809 -6.83 -11.33 -20.07
N VAL A 810 -7.31 -10.43 -19.23
CA VAL A 810 -6.68 -10.02 -17.98
C VAL A 810 -7.68 -10.13 -16.82
N PRO A 811 -7.28 -10.50 -15.60
CA PRO A 811 -8.22 -10.69 -14.49
C PRO A 811 -8.99 -9.39 -14.18
N ARG A 812 -10.27 -9.50 -13.80
CA ARG A 812 -10.99 -8.39 -13.14
C ARG A 812 -10.55 -8.28 -11.68
N CYS A 813 -10.67 -7.09 -11.12
CA CYS A 813 -10.37 -6.81 -9.72
C CYS A 813 -11.35 -5.80 -9.12
N SER A 814 -11.35 -5.72 -7.79
CA SER A 814 -11.99 -4.63 -7.07
C SER A 814 -10.96 -3.52 -6.84
N VAL A 815 -11.24 -2.27 -7.22
CA VAL A 815 -10.31 -1.15 -6.99
C VAL A 815 -9.97 -0.99 -5.49
N ASN A 816 -10.84 -1.48 -4.60
CA ASN A 816 -10.63 -1.49 -3.15
C ASN A 816 -9.54 -2.46 -2.68
N GLN A 817 -9.18 -3.46 -3.48
CA GLN A 817 -8.05 -4.34 -3.16
C GLN A 817 -6.71 -3.65 -3.43
N GLU A 818 -6.71 -2.52 -4.14
CA GLU A 818 -5.57 -1.75 -4.64
C GLU A 818 -4.64 -2.53 -5.57
N ARG A 819 -4.33 -3.80 -5.27
CA ARG A 819 -3.41 -4.69 -5.96
C ARG A 819 -4.06 -5.98 -6.46
N CYS A 820 -3.46 -6.50 -7.50
CA CYS A 820 -3.83 -7.73 -8.19
C CYS A 820 -2.91 -8.91 -7.87
N SER A 821 -3.28 -10.10 -8.37
CA SER A 821 -2.50 -11.35 -8.28
C SER A 821 -1.04 -11.24 -8.70
N ASN A 822 -0.74 -10.26 -9.56
CA ASN A 822 0.56 -9.97 -10.15
C ASN A 822 1.21 -8.71 -9.55
N ASN A 823 0.77 -8.28 -8.36
CA ASN A 823 1.17 -7.04 -7.68
C ASN A 823 0.93 -5.73 -8.46
N ALA A 824 0.33 -5.78 -9.65
CA ALA A 824 -0.07 -4.56 -10.37
C ALA A 824 -1.25 -3.90 -9.66
N TYR A 825 -1.39 -2.58 -9.82
CA TYR A 825 -2.56 -1.89 -9.30
C TYR A 825 -3.81 -2.27 -10.09
N CYS A 826 -4.92 -2.46 -9.37
CA CYS A 826 -6.22 -2.64 -9.99
C CYS A 826 -6.62 -1.38 -10.76
N GLN A 827 -6.73 -1.48 -12.09
CA GLN A 827 -7.09 -0.34 -12.93
C GLN A 827 -8.61 -0.25 -13.08
N PRO A 828 -9.24 0.87 -12.76
CA PRO A 828 -10.69 1.03 -12.85
C PRO A 828 -11.23 0.89 -14.30
N LEU A 829 -12.30 0.12 -14.49
CA LEU A 829 -13.09 0.02 -15.72
C LEU A 829 -14.20 1.08 -15.68
N GLN A 830 -14.58 1.64 -16.83
CA GLN A 830 -15.65 2.65 -16.91
C GLN A 830 -16.87 2.26 -16.08
N LYS A 831 -17.38 3.22 -15.31
CA LYS A 831 -18.46 3.12 -14.32
C LYS A 831 -19.61 2.20 -14.78
N GLU A 832 -19.75 1.05 -14.13
CA GLU A 832 -21.03 0.35 -14.08
C GLU A 832 -21.95 1.15 -13.13
N GLU A 833 -23.07 1.67 -13.63
CA GLU A 833 -24.07 2.34 -12.79
C GLU A 833 -24.65 1.33 -11.79
N SER A 834 -24.39 1.52 -10.51
CA SER A 834 -25.08 0.78 -9.45
C SER A 834 -26.40 1.49 -9.13
N ASP A 835 -27.51 0.75 -9.18
CA ASP A 835 -28.89 1.18 -8.91
C ASP A 835 -29.19 1.53 -7.43
N LEU A 836 -28.17 1.76 -6.61
CA LEU A 836 -28.33 2.10 -5.18
C LEU A 836 -27.83 3.51 -4.90
N GLN A 837 -28.75 4.37 -4.44
CA GLN A 837 -28.53 5.77 -4.03
C GLN A 837 -27.63 5.89 -2.78
N SER A 838 -26.34 5.60 -2.92
CA SER A 838 -25.34 5.99 -1.93
C SER A 838 -24.04 6.40 -2.62
N SER A 839 -23.33 7.34 -2.01
CA SER A 839 -22.06 7.97 -2.40
C SER A 839 -20.86 7.02 -2.61
N PHE A 840 -21.10 5.70 -2.68
CA PHE A 840 -20.11 4.64 -2.79
C PHE A 840 -20.22 3.94 -4.15
N VAL A 841 -19.47 4.42 -5.13
CA VAL A 841 -19.31 3.73 -6.41
C VAL A 841 -18.12 2.78 -6.27
N VAL A 842 -18.35 1.48 -6.13
CA VAL A 842 -17.26 0.52 -6.38
C VAL A 842 -17.03 0.52 -7.86
N VAL A 843 -15.80 0.88 -8.23
CA VAL A 843 -15.37 0.77 -9.60
C VAL A 843 -14.86 -0.66 -9.79
N SER A 844 -15.55 -1.44 -10.62
CA SER A 844 -14.98 -2.70 -11.10
C SER A 844 -13.72 -2.35 -11.91
N GLY A 845 -12.66 -3.13 -11.76
CA GLY A 845 -11.38 -2.89 -12.42
C GLY A 845 -10.84 -4.11 -13.15
N PHE A 846 -9.65 -3.96 -13.70
CA PHE A 846 -8.88 -5.04 -14.28
C PHE A 846 -7.42 -4.98 -13.84
N CYS A 847 -6.82 -6.16 -13.71
CA CYS A 847 -5.44 -6.36 -13.40
C CYS A 847 -4.61 -6.23 -14.66
N ARG A 848 -3.92 -5.10 -14.81
CA ARG A 848 -3.03 -4.96 -15.96
C ARG A 848 -1.87 -5.96 -15.81
N PRO A 849 -1.50 -6.71 -16.87
CA PRO A 849 -0.37 -7.65 -16.79
C PRO A 849 0.93 -6.89 -16.51
N PRO A 850 1.94 -7.59 -15.95
CA PRO A 850 3.26 -7.01 -15.73
C PRO A 850 3.84 -6.42 -17.01
N ARG A 851 4.79 -5.49 -16.87
CA ARG A 851 5.44 -4.82 -17.99
C ARG A 851 6.07 -5.85 -18.92
N SER A 852 5.52 -5.99 -20.13
CA SER A 852 6.14 -6.82 -21.16
C SER A 852 7.34 -6.07 -21.74
N VAL A 853 8.54 -6.59 -21.50
CA VAL A 853 9.76 -6.06 -22.11
C VAL A 853 9.73 -6.39 -23.61
N CYS A 854 10.08 -5.42 -24.45
CA CYS A 854 10.17 -5.58 -25.90
C CYS A 854 11.10 -6.76 -26.28
N ALA A 855 10.55 -7.84 -26.85
CA ALA A 855 11.35 -8.88 -27.48
C ALA A 855 11.85 -8.43 -28.87
N PRO A 856 13.15 -8.53 -29.21
CA PRO A 856 13.63 -8.26 -30.57
C PRO A 856 13.18 -9.33 -31.58
N SER A 857 13.23 -8.98 -32.87
CA SER A 857 12.80 -9.83 -34.01
C SER A 857 13.40 -11.23 -34.00
N THR A 858 12.77 -12.15 -34.75
CA THR A 858 12.98 -13.61 -34.96
C THR A 858 14.41 -14.17 -35.14
N ASN A 859 15.47 -13.40 -34.90
CA ASN A 859 16.89 -13.76 -34.99
C ASN A 859 17.64 -13.72 -33.63
N SER A 860 16.99 -13.40 -32.51
CA SER A 860 17.66 -13.43 -31.19
C SER A 860 18.03 -14.87 -30.81
N LYS A 861 19.28 -15.09 -30.37
CA LYS A 861 19.71 -16.39 -29.87
C LYS A 861 19.10 -16.60 -28.49
N VAL A 862 18.36 -17.70 -28.31
CA VAL A 862 18.10 -18.27 -26.99
C VAL A 862 19.20 -19.29 -26.76
N LYS A 863 19.98 -19.16 -25.67
CA LYS A 863 20.98 -20.17 -25.29
C LYS A 863 20.17 -21.45 -25.01
N SER A 864 20.27 -22.45 -25.90
CA SER A 864 19.26 -23.52 -25.99
C SER A 864 19.15 -24.30 -24.66
N GLY A 865 17.93 -24.47 -24.15
CA GLY A 865 17.65 -25.24 -22.94
C GLY A 865 17.62 -24.42 -21.64
N MET A 866 17.59 -23.08 -21.71
CA MET A 866 17.52 -22.20 -20.54
C MET A 866 16.09 -21.72 -20.24
N PRO A 867 15.74 -21.47 -18.96
CA PRO A 867 14.50 -20.80 -18.60
C PRO A 867 14.48 -19.37 -19.14
N ALA A 868 13.30 -18.84 -19.44
CA ALA A 868 13.16 -17.41 -19.74
C ALA A 868 13.46 -16.59 -18.47
N PRO A 869 14.07 -15.38 -18.60
CA PRO A 869 14.26 -14.49 -17.48
C PRO A 869 12.92 -14.12 -16.84
N PRO A 870 12.87 -13.90 -15.52
CA PRO A 870 11.71 -13.32 -14.86
C PRO A 870 11.51 -11.87 -15.33
N HIS A 871 10.26 -11.50 -15.65
CA HIS A 871 9.87 -10.16 -16.13
C HIS A 871 9.30 -9.29 -15.01
#